data_AF-A0A921VIA5-F1
#
_entry.id   AF-A0A921VIA5-F1
#
_cell.length_a   1.000
_cell.length_b   1.000
_cell.length_c   1.000
_cell.angle_alpha   90.00
_cell.angle_beta   90.00
_cell.angle_gamma   90.00
#
_symmetry.space_group_name_H-M   'P 1'
#
loop_
_entity.id
_entity.type
_entity.pdbx_description
1 polymer ?
#
loop_
_entity_poly.entity_id
_entity_poly.type
_entity_poly.pdbx_seq_one_letter_code
_entity_poly.pdbx_strand_id
1 'polypeptide(L)'
;MDAQQDALVGVIRAIIGPSDSSAVSRERILALLRQANNDPNKAVDLFFQSEAANGAEFKVNDVEGSDEEETQDTWVETPALPKKDVALEDEAASVAWTPQAEELCGLLGGEVKHDVILTLLQRTDNDLQKAVEIYFTETGAAENEFGDESDEDDENEAAKTPLPTTPKITVENGTEPPPSPSSAARTVTPPSASPKASQTPSQSSTALPQAPSVLTAIESHQLTPLVAPGGKDTTMSEKVLEAPTPESAVGKSVTEEDALYGPGTYEVVMSNSNFRWHIGNVFGRAVVQQVQPGGPAALAGIQKSDVLLSFRETVLNEENCAAVVQQLSKEAVESMQDAVAGPSAVEYKVLVDLLLNSEFSLDRAVNTFLTEDRVISDFRGIIGFDWDPEQAIPTVMGANKPYAASIPAGSLGLTVENILERTIIVDIKSGGAAEKANVRRSSWLVGLNGERITHLTHKETLRLIETASRPLQLQLVMVPSEDYKALRRQLSMNIRQQKTERPIPEQDRMSFRVFQMKIHQAVLTFPKVVTKALFQYLSTEEYHPPTMDSEYSNPLERLLPANEAWDAALLEDIEAMEEERTGEMCAERRFLLNLFASIHDYDDKGESTVIRSIQFLGWLAVRTAQMKHILDAKEPKSTNDERVSSRHRYELLLAVVLHVLESLSIIENHATWDVMVNALKMLILSLTDDDVDKLLVPMFARLSISSSPTARIVPVALLSMVYPHVRGDVRVQLRGMLDRMCNDDNPLVRRAVTSVIGDLAAAGGAPVASWTVQLLEKSTADSHDIVRIFAVKGCITLATTLRRLLHEDESMKSSEEVEQALRLLYCQMVPMVNTYTSDSSWQVRLETARTLPAFCRAFGAEYIDVFVDHFVSMVGDPTVEVRRACADGSFLLGEALMDIASHQKCESKPEDTGDSSTKSEDQGDHSADATVANPDTTSKSSELEVVAQVKFVRSVLPATYALSTDVSVAVRLSLAQSVGRSLNFIGSDYYDELVPIFTQFLDESQDATVRASLLEEMARYCDSSSETVAAMIFPAIQALRTSIQWRVRVKFVHCVAAWAEREDGAALPSDFADACLELLGDAVNEVRVVVCEKLPSLGKSLGSDWIAEKCVPRVSWCLQSTFHGRLTGLLAVELLAPELERMDKLANVIETVLEQCTSKTANLRFRALRTLGLLVPRLNDPSITESTLEIVRPLARAETEADPDVREAADATQTLLEAVLN
;
A
#
# COMPACT_ATOMS: atom_id res chain seq x y z
N MET A 1 -14.56 4.31 -44.80
CA MET A 1 -15.86 4.59 -44.16
C MET A 1 -16.57 3.28 -43.82
N ASP A 2 -16.97 2.44 -44.78
CA ASP A 2 -17.76 1.22 -44.49
C ASP A 2 -17.19 0.34 -43.37
N ALA A 3 -15.91 -0.06 -43.42
CA ALA A 3 -15.28 -0.86 -42.36
C ALA A 3 -15.37 -0.24 -40.95
N GLN A 4 -15.37 1.09 -40.84
CA GLN A 4 -15.48 1.82 -39.58
C GLN A 4 -16.94 1.91 -39.11
N GLN A 5 -17.90 1.95 -40.05
CA GLN A 5 -19.33 1.80 -39.73
C GLN A 5 -19.70 0.35 -39.39
N ASP A 6 -19.06 -0.64 -40.01
CA ASP A 6 -19.26 -2.06 -39.69
C ASP A 6 -18.70 -2.43 -38.32
N ALA A 7 -17.55 -1.86 -37.93
CA ALA A 7 -17.05 -1.94 -36.56
C ALA A 7 -18.05 -1.31 -35.57
N LEU A 8 -18.58 -0.12 -35.85
CA LEU A 8 -19.55 0.56 -34.99
C LEU A 8 -20.89 -0.19 -34.88
N VAL A 9 -21.37 -0.79 -35.98
CA VAL A 9 -22.53 -1.69 -35.99
C VAL A 9 -22.24 -2.97 -35.20
N GLY A 10 -21.03 -3.50 -35.25
CA GLY A 10 -20.59 -4.65 -34.45
C GLY A 10 -20.62 -4.34 -32.95
N VAL A 11 -20.05 -3.21 -32.53
CA VAL A 11 -20.07 -2.73 -31.14
C VAL A 11 -21.51 -2.54 -30.65
N ILE A 12 -22.37 -1.87 -31.41
CA ILE A 12 -23.77 -1.65 -31.01
C ILE A 12 -24.55 -2.98 -30.91
N ARG A 13 -24.25 -3.97 -31.76
CA ARG A 13 -24.82 -5.33 -31.62
C ARG A 13 -24.35 -6.04 -30.37
N ALA A 14 -23.09 -5.88 -29.99
CA ALA A 14 -22.56 -6.47 -28.76
C ALA A 14 -23.22 -5.84 -27.51
N ILE A 15 -23.46 -4.52 -27.52
CA ILE A 15 -24.09 -3.79 -26.41
C ILE A 15 -25.60 -4.10 -26.30
N ILE A 16 -26.32 -4.19 -27.42
CA ILE A 16 -27.76 -4.54 -27.43
C ILE A 16 -27.98 -6.02 -27.05
N GLY A 17 -27.00 -6.88 -27.31
CA GLY A 17 -27.03 -8.30 -26.97
C GLY A 17 -27.89 -9.17 -27.92
N PRO A 18 -27.80 -10.50 -27.80
CA PRO A 18 -28.66 -11.43 -28.52
C PRO A 18 -30.02 -11.56 -27.81
N SER A 19 -31.04 -10.85 -28.30
CA SER A 19 -32.44 -11.08 -27.91
C SER A 19 -33.05 -12.22 -28.74
N ASP A 20 -33.72 -13.18 -28.08
CA ASP A 20 -34.20 -14.46 -28.67
C ASP A 20 -35.26 -14.34 -29.78
N SER A 21 -35.71 -13.13 -30.14
CA SER A 21 -36.61 -12.88 -31.27
C SER A 21 -36.04 -11.87 -32.26
N SER A 22 -35.23 -12.38 -33.20
CA SER A 22 -34.62 -11.69 -34.36
C SER A 22 -33.49 -10.69 -34.04
N ALA A 23 -32.29 -10.98 -34.56
CA ALA A 23 -31.12 -10.11 -34.44
C ALA A 23 -31.30 -8.79 -35.21
N VAL A 24 -31.06 -7.66 -34.54
CA VAL A 24 -31.29 -6.30 -35.08
C VAL A 24 -30.55 -6.08 -36.41
N SER A 25 -31.29 -5.66 -37.45
CA SER A 25 -30.73 -5.53 -38.81
C SER A 25 -29.67 -4.42 -38.91
N ARG A 26 -28.71 -4.59 -39.83
CA ARG A 26 -27.68 -3.58 -40.11
C ARG A 26 -28.30 -2.25 -40.54
N GLU A 27 -29.40 -2.26 -41.29
CA GLU A 27 -30.09 -1.02 -41.66
C GLU A 27 -30.76 -0.33 -40.45
N ARG A 28 -31.33 -1.09 -39.49
CA ARG A 28 -31.93 -0.52 -38.29
C ARG A 28 -30.88 0.19 -37.43
N ILE A 29 -29.71 -0.43 -37.23
CA ILE A 29 -28.61 0.19 -36.46
C ILE A 29 -28.02 1.39 -37.20
N LEU A 30 -27.85 1.33 -38.53
CA LEU A 30 -27.40 2.48 -39.32
C LEU A 30 -28.46 3.61 -39.38
N ALA A 31 -29.75 3.31 -39.23
CA ALA A 31 -30.79 4.33 -39.09
C ALA A 31 -30.76 5.00 -37.71
N LEU A 32 -30.59 4.22 -36.64
CA LEU A 32 -30.44 4.72 -35.27
C LEU A 32 -29.17 5.58 -35.13
N LEU A 33 -28.03 5.13 -35.67
CA LEU A 33 -26.81 5.93 -35.76
C LEU A 33 -27.04 7.26 -36.50
N ARG A 34 -27.82 7.29 -37.58
CA ARG A 34 -28.15 8.55 -38.28
C ARG A 34 -29.04 9.47 -37.44
N GLN A 35 -29.97 8.95 -36.64
CA GLN A 35 -30.75 9.76 -35.68
C GLN A 35 -29.89 10.24 -34.50
N ALA A 36 -28.93 9.43 -34.06
CA ALA A 36 -27.95 9.74 -33.03
C ALA A 36 -26.76 10.59 -33.54
N ASN A 37 -26.75 11.00 -34.81
CA ASN A 37 -25.68 11.79 -35.42
C ASN A 37 -24.27 11.11 -35.37
N ASN A 38 -24.26 9.78 -35.54
CA ASN A 38 -23.16 8.81 -35.40
C ASN A 38 -22.64 8.56 -33.96
N ASP A 39 -23.29 9.06 -32.92
CA ASP A 39 -23.03 8.65 -31.53
C ASP A 39 -23.54 7.20 -31.29
N PRO A 40 -22.69 6.25 -30.88
CA PRO A 40 -23.10 4.87 -30.67
C PRO A 40 -23.91 4.67 -29.38
N ASN A 41 -23.62 5.41 -28.31
CA ASN A 41 -24.32 5.27 -27.03
C ASN A 41 -25.75 5.79 -27.19
N LYS A 42 -25.89 6.97 -27.80
CA LYS A 42 -27.19 7.57 -28.11
C LYS A 42 -27.98 6.77 -29.15
N ALA A 43 -27.33 5.96 -29.99
CA ALA A 43 -28.00 5.00 -30.88
C ALA A 43 -28.54 3.77 -30.12
N VAL A 44 -27.86 3.35 -29.05
CA VAL A 44 -28.33 2.31 -28.11
C VAL A 44 -29.48 2.83 -27.24
N ASP A 45 -29.39 4.07 -26.73
CA ASP A 45 -30.50 4.71 -25.99
C ASP A 45 -31.76 4.80 -26.85
N LEU A 46 -31.63 5.27 -28.10
CA LEU A 46 -32.74 5.33 -29.05
C LEU A 46 -33.26 3.93 -29.44
N PHE A 47 -32.44 2.87 -29.37
CA PHE A 47 -32.91 1.49 -29.54
C PHE A 47 -33.82 1.11 -28.37
N PHE A 48 -33.32 1.16 -27.13
CA PHE A 48 -34.07 0.75 -25.95
C PHE A 48 -35.31 1.62 -25.68
N GLN A 49 -35.25 2.93 -25.96
CA GLN A 49 -36.44 3.80 -25.94
C GLN A 49 -37.49 3.37 -26.97
N SER A 50 -37.07 2.87 -28.15
CA SER A 50 -38.00 2.37 -29.17
C SER A 50 -38.60 1.00 -28.85
N GLU A 51 -37.87 0.13 -28.13
CA GLU A 51 -38.40 -1.16 -27.67
C GLU A 51 -39.28 -1.01 -26.42
N ALA A 52 -38.95 -0.12 -25.50
CA ALA A 52 -39.80 0.25 -24.36
C ALA A 52 -41.16 0.82 -24.85
N ALA A 53 -41.14 1.64 -25.91
CA ALA A 53 -42.36 2.14 -26.56
C ALA A 53 -43.19 1.04 -27.27
N ASN A 54 -42.59 -0.14 -27.55
CA ASN A 54 -43.27 -1.29 -28.15
C ASN A 54 -43.80 -2.31 -27.11
N GLY A 55 -43.51 -2.13 -25.81
CA GLY A 55 -44.15 -2.87 -24.73
C GLY A 55 -43.55 -4.24 -24.38
N ALA A 56 -42.23 -4.38 -24.41
CA ALA A 56 -41.54 -5.57 -23.87
C ALA A 56 -41.29 -5.44 -22.34
N GLU A 57 -41.82 -6.37 -21.55
CA GLU A 57 -41.56 -6.45 -20.10
C GLU A 57 -40.15 -7.00 -19.83
N PHE A 58 -39.28 -6.21 -19.20
CA PHE A 58 -38.01 -6.70 -18.66
C PHE A 58 -38.24 -7.42 -17.31
N LYS A 59 -37.66 -8.62 -17.17
CA LYS A 59 -37.53 -9.31 -15.89
C LYS A 59 -36.12 -9.14 -15.34
N VAL A 60 -36.02 -8.85 -14.04
CA VAL A 60 -34.76 -8.67 -13.31
C VAL A 60 -34.59 -9.82 -12.31
N ASN A 61 -33.46 -10.53 -12.43
CA ASN A 61 -32.87 -11.54 -11.53
C ASN A 61 -31.43 -11.75 -12.07
N ASP A 62 -30.32 -11.81 -11.32
CA ASP A 62 -30.03 -11.48 -9.92
C ASP A 62 -28.55 -11.05 -9.81
N VAL A 63 -28.26 -9.95 -9.09
CA VAL A 63 -26.98 -9.74 -8.37
C VAL A 63 -27.33 -9.02 -7.06
N GLU A 64 -26.53 -9.24 -6.01
CA GLU A 64 -26.82 -8.88 -4.62
C GLU A 64 -27.08 -7.39 -4.39
N GLY A 65 -28.03 -7.09 -3.51
CA GLY A 65 -28.55 -5.74 -3.31
C GLY A 65 -27.83 -4.90 -2.26
N SER A 66 -28.19 -3.62 -2.26
CA SER A 66 -28.16 -2.75 -1.10
C SER A 66 -29.50 -2.02 -1.03
N ASP A 67 -30.08 -1.94 0.17
CA ASP A 67 -31.51 -1.68 0.39
C ASP A 67 -31.92 -0.22 0.18
N GLU A 68 -33.21 0.00 -0.15
CA GLU A 68 -34.10 0.92 0.58
C GLU A 68 -35.58 0.63 0.25
N GLU A 69 -36.50 0.84 1.20
CA GLU A 69 -37.92 0.46 1.09
C GLU A 69 -38.82 1.64 0.67
N GLU A 70 -39.76 1.41 -0.27
CA GLU A 70 -40.85 2.37 -0.53
C GLU A 70 -41.93 2.33 0.56
N THR A 71 -42.35 3.49 1.05
CA THR A 71 -43.69 3.66 1.65
C THR A 71 -44.60 4.45 0.71
N GLN A 72 -45.44 3.74 -0.03
CA GLN A 72 -46.38 4.31 -1.01
C GLN A 72 -47.78 4.45 -0.40
N ASP A 73 -48.40 5.63 -0.50
CA ASP A 73 -49.78 5.87 -0.02
C ASP A 73 -50.64 6.48 -1.15
N THR A 74 -51.64 5.73 -1.59
CA THR A 74 -52.39 5.98 -2.84
C THR A 74 -53.72 6.68 -2.62
N TRP A 75 -54.06 7.71 -3.41
CA TRP A 75 -55.46 8.12 -3.64
C TRP A 75 -55.71 8.60 -5.08
N VAL A 76 -56.88 8.24 -5.62
CA VAL A 76 -57.22 8.36 -7.06
C VAL A 76 -58.66 8.88 -7.26
N GLU A 77 -58.82 9.74 -8.28
CA GLU A 77 -60.05 10.09 -9.04
C GLU A 77 -61.19 11.01 -8.47
N THR A 78 -61.12 12.30 -8.89
CA THR A 78 -62.20 13.03 -9.63
C THR A 78 -63.51 13.49 -8.90
N PRO A 79 -64.47 14.19 -9.55
CA PRO A 79 -64.31 15.56 -10.12
C PRO A 79 -65.50 16.54 -9.86
N ALA A 80 -65.29 17.87 -9.92
CA ALA A 80 -66.28 18.84 -10.43
C ALA A 80 -65.76 20.30 -10.57
N LEU A 81 -66.21 20.98 -11.63
CA LEU A 81 -66.21 22.44 -11.87
C LEU A 81 -67.70 22.91 -11.97
N PRO A 82 -68.08 24.21 -12.08
CA PRO A 82 -67.26 25.43 -12.23
C PRO A 82 -67.64 26.67 -11.38
N LYS A 83 -66.63 27.53 -11.15
CA LYS A 83 -66.62 29.02 -11.19
C LYS A 83 -67.79 29.86 -10.61
N LYS A 84 -67.41 30.84 -9.77
CA LYS A 84 -67.41 32.25 -10.22
C LYS A 84 -66.43 33.15 -9.47
N ASP A 85 -65.86 34.11 -10.19
CA ASP A 85 -64.62 34.81 -9.86
C ASP A 85 -64.86 36.27 -9.39
N VAL A 86 -64.09 36.75 -8.40
CA VAL A 86 -63.80 38.19 -8.18
C VAL A 86 -62.38 38.36 -7.61
N ALA A 87 -61.55 39.10 -8.36
CA ALA A 87 -60.46 40.03 -7.99
C ALA A 87 -60.18 40.33 -6.49
N LEU A 88 -58.94 40.63 -6.03
CA LEU A 88 -57.63 40.86 -6.70
C LEU A 88 -56.47 40.75 -5.67
N GLU A 89 -55.23 40.60 -6.16
CA GLU A 89 -53.93 40.98 -5.56
C GLU A 89 -53.52 40.47 -4.15
N ASP A 90 -52.60 39.49 -4.13
CA ASP A 90 -51.28 39.60 -3.46
C ASP A 90 -50.31 38.52 -4.03
N GLU A 91 -49.01 38.79 -4.13
CA GLU A 91 -48.05 37.94 -4.88
C GLU A 91 -46.95 37.27 -4.02
N ALA A 92 -46.71 35.97 -4.27
CA ALA A 92 -45.44 35.29 -3.96
C ALA A 92 -45.26 34.12 -4.96
N ALA A 93 -44.30 34.21 -5.88
CA ALA A 93 -44.18 33.31 -7.01
C ALA A 93 -43.24 32.11 -6.76
N SER A 94 -43.61 30.94 -7.27
CA SER A 94 -42.69 29.81 -7.47
C SER A 94 -41.69 30.17 -8.58
N VAL A 95 -40.40 30.29 -8.25
CA VAL A 95 -39.35 30.58 -9.23
C VAL A 95 -39.18 29.38 -10.18
N ALA A 96 -39.30 29.62 -11.48
CA ALA A 96 -39.10 28.59 -12.50
C ALA A 96 -37.61 28.31 -12.73
N TRP A 97 -37.26 27.08 -13.10
CA TRP A 97 -35.92 26.73 -13.51
C TRP A 97 -35.55 27.49 -14.79
N THR A 98 -34.47 28.28 -14.75
CA THR A 98 -34.03 29.14 -15.85
C THR A 98 -32.89 28.48 -16.65
N PRO A 99 -32.63 28.89 -17.90
CA PRO A 99 -31.45 28.45 -18.64
C PRO A 99 -30.14 28.74 -17.89
N GLN A 100 -30.07 29.84 -17.14
CA GLN A 100 -28.93 30.14 -16.26
C GLN A 100 -28.78 29.15 -15.09
N ALA A 101 -29.86 28.54 -14.60
CA ALA A 101 -29.78 27.50 -13.56
C ALA A 101 -29.19 26.20 -14.11
N GLU A 102 -29.54 25.85 -15.35
CA GLU A 102 -28.97 24.69 -16.04
C GLU A 102 -27.50 24.94 -16.45
N GLU A 103 -27.17 26.16 -16.89
CA GLU A 103 -25.78 26.58 -17.18
C GLU A 103 -24.92 26.62 -15.90
N LEU A 104 -25.42 27.15 -14.79
CA LEU A 104 -24.72 27.14 -13.51
C LEU A 104 -24.52 25.70 -12.97
N CYS A 105 -25.52 24.83 -13.13
CA CYS A 105 -25.39 23.41 -12.77
C CYS A 105 -24.24 22.75 -13.54
N GLY A 106 -24.16 22.99 -14.85
CA GLY A 106 -23.07 22.49 -15.71
C GLY A 106 -21.70 23.10 -15.41
N LEU A 107 -21.64 24.34 -14.91
CA LEU A 107 -20.40 25.02 -14.51
C LEU A 107 -19.86 24.58 -13.14
N LEU A 108 -20.72 24.14 -12.22
CA LEU A 108 -20.31 23.71 -10.88
C LEU A 108 -19.85 22.24 -10.82
N GLY A 109 -20.54 21.35 -11.52
CA GLY A 109 -20.18 19.93 -11.63
C GLY A 109 -20.54 19.07 -10.41
N GLY A 110 -21.11 17.89 -10.65
CA GLY A 110 -21.62 17.00 -9.60
C GLY A 110 -23.04 17.34 -9.15
N GLU A 111 -23.57 16.60 -8.18
CA GLU A 111 -24.97 16.70 -7.71
C GLU A 111 -25.21 17.90 -6.77
N VAL A 112 -25.08 19.12 -7.30
CA VAL A 112 -25.47 20.34 -6.58
C VAL A 112 -26.99 20.48 -6.58
N LYS A 113 -27.60 20.64 -5.41
CA LYS A 113 -29.06 20.67 -5.26
C LYS A 113 -29.70 21.91 -5.93
N HIS A 114 -30.86 21.70 -6.55
CA HIS A 114 -31.61 22.73 -7.30
C HIS A 114 -31.91 24.00 -6.49
N ASP A 115 -32.22 23.87 -5.20
CA ASP A 115 -32.52 24.99 -4.30
C ASP A 115 -31.29 25.87 -4.05
N VAL A 116 -30.11 25.27 -3.91
CA VAL A 116 -28.83 26.00 -3.81
C VAL A 116 -28.54 26.79 -5.10
N ILE A 117 -28.71 26.16 -6.27
CA ILE A 117 -28.48 26.80 -7.58
C ILE A 117 -29.42 28.00 -7.79
N LEU A 118 -30.72 27.85 -7.53
CA LEU A 118 -31.67 28.96 -7.62
C LEU A 118 -31.34 30.08 -6.61
N THR A 119 -30.95 29.72 -5.38
CA THR A 119 -30.59 30.69 -4.35
C THR A 119 -29.33 31.47 -4.72
N LEU A 120 -28.32 30.83 -5.31
CA LEU A 120 -27.11 31.51 -5.82
C LEU A 120 -27.46 32.52 -6.89
N LEU A 121 -28.20 32.11 -7.94
CA LEU A 121 -28.62 33.01 -9.02
C LEU A 121 -29.46 34.19 -8.51
N GLN A 122 -30.35 33.94 -7.54
CA GLN A 122 -31.16 34.98 -6.92
C GLN A 122 -30.34 35.93 -6.03
N ARG A 123 -29.19 35.47 -5.50
CA ARG A 123 -28.22 36.30 -4.77
C ARG A 123 -27.26 37.07 -5.68
N THR A 124 -27.06 36.65 -6.93
CA THR A 124 -26.13 37.29 -7.89
C THR A 124 -26.81 38.01 -9.06
N ASP A 125 -28.13 38.19 -9.04
CA ASP A 125 -28.92 38.73 -10.17
C ASP A 125 -28.72 37.95 -11.49
N ASN A 126 -28.52 36.63 -11.38
CA ASN A 126 -28.16 35.69 -12.46
C ASN A 126 -26.77 35.92 -13.08
N ASP A 127 -25.87 36.62 -12.39
CA ASP A 127 -24.44 36.63 -12.74
C ASP A 127 -23.82 35.26 -12.42
N LEU A 128 -23.60 34.47 -13.47
CA LEU A 128 -23.02 33.13 -13.40
C LEU A 128 -21.59 33.13 -12.84
N GLN A 129 -20.77 34.11 -13.22
CA GLN A 129 -19.38 34.19 -12.79
C GLN A 129 -19.32 34.38 -11.27
N LYS A 130 -20.13 35.31 -10.74
CA LYS A 130 -20.27 35.49 -9.28
C LYS A 130 -20.94 34.32 -8.58
N ALA A 131 -21.87 33.62 -9.24
CA ALA A 131 -22.55 32.48 -8.62
C ALA A 131 -21.58 31.30 -8.40
N VAL A 132 -20.70 31.04 -9.38
CA VAL A 132 -19.59 30.08 -9.25
C VAL A 132 -18.60 30.54 -8.18
N GLU A 133 -18.16 31.80 -8.22
CA GLU A 133 -17.20 32.39 -7.28
C GLU A 133 -17.70 32.35 -5.83
N ILE A 134 -18.96 32.72 -5.58
CA ILE A 134 -19.60 32.64 -4.25
C ILE A 134 -19.78 31.18 -3.82
N TYR A 135 -20.22 30.28 -4.70
CA TYR A 135 -20.38 28.86 -4.33
C TYR A 135 -19.07 28.24 -3.86
N PHE A 136 -17.97 28.42 -4.60
CA PHE A 136 -16.66 27.91 -4.20
C PHE A 136 -16.07 28.66 -2.99
N THR A 137 -16.40 29.94 -2.79
CA THR A 137 -16.01 30.66 -1.56
C THR A 137 -16.76 30.16 -0.33
N GLU A 138 -18.07 29.90 -0.44
CA GLU A 138 -18.90 29.46 0.69
C GLU A 138 -18.78 27.97 1.01
N THR A 139 -18.50 27.12 0.01
CA THR A 139 -18.19 25.69 0.23
C THR A 139 -16.73 25.49 0.62
N GLY A 140 -15.78 26.19 -0.02
CA GLY A 140 -14.36 26.14 0.32
C GLY A 140 -14.04 26.67 1.73
N ALA A 141 -14.87 27.55 2.28
CA ALA A 141 -14.74 28.02 3.67
C ALA A 141 -15.03 26.93 4.73
N ALA A 142 -15.53 25.75 4.35
CA ALA A 142 -15.65 24.59 5.25
C ALA A 142 -14.34 23.79 5.37
N GLU A 143 -13.38 23.97 4.46
CA GLU A 143 -12.10 23.27 4.43
C GLU A 143 -10.95 24.27 4.24
N ASN A 144 -10.53 24.96 5.32
CA ASN A 144 -9.13 25.34 5.63
C ASN A 144 -9.06 26.33 6.83
N GLU A 145 -9.16 25.83 8.08
CA GLU A 145 -8.45 26.48 9.19
C GLU A 145 -6.98 26.01 9.16
N PHE A 146 -6.13 26.68 8.38
CA PHE A 146 -4.73 26.98 8.69
C PHE A 146 -4.16 27.87 7.57
N GLY A 147 -3.93 29.14 7.87
CA GLY A 147 -3.31 30.08 6.93
C GLY A 147 -1.79 30.07 6.98
N ASP A 148 -1.18 30.70 5.97
CA ASP A 148 0.19 31.22 6.06
C ASP A 148 0.17 32.66 5.53
N GLU A 149 0.92 33.56 6.18
CA GLU A 149 0.75 35.02 6.02
C GLU A 149 1.61 35.58 4.88
N SER A 150 1.09 36.59 4.17
CA SER A 150 1.89 37.46 3.30
C SER A 150 1.49 38.92 3.50
N ASP A 151 2.35 39.69 4.16
CA ASP A 151 2.12 41.11 4.47
C ASP A 151 2.07 42.00 3.20
N GLU A 152 1.12 42.93 3.14
CA GLU A 152 1.35 44.29 2.65
C GLU A 152 0.63 45.29 3.59
N ASP A 153 1.31 46.37 3.96
CA ASP A 153 0.82 47.40 4.90
C ASP A 153 -0.20 48.37 4.25
N ASP A 154 -1.18 48.86 5.02
CA ASP A 154 -1.63 50.26 4.90
C ASP A 154 -2.29 50.81 6.19
N GLU A 155 -2.37 52.14 6.33
CA GLU A 155 -2.51 52.81 7.63
C GLU A 155 -3.93 53.31 8.07
N ASN A 156 -4.20 53.14 9.38
CA ASN A 156 -4.81 54.15 10.30
C ASN A 156 -6.33 54.53 10.34
N GLU A 157 -6.65 55.10 11.53
CA GLU A 157 -7.78 55.99 11.93
C GLU A 157 -9.26 55.49 12.09
N ALA A 158 -9.63 55.33 13.37
CA ALA A 158 -10.66 56.14 14.07
C ALA A 158 -12.18 55.87 13.91
N ALA A 159 -12.66 54.87 14.65
CA ALA A 159 -13.73 54.95 15.67
C ALA A 159 -15.02 55.80 15.45
N LYS A 160 -16.19 55.13 15.60
CA LYS A 160 -17.34 55.62 16.44
C LYS A 160 -18.41 54.55 16.70
N THR A 161 -18.79 54.38 17.97
CA THR A 161 -20.10 53.85 18.41
C THR A 161 -21.14 54.99 18.43
N PRO A 162 -22.47 54.73 18.35
CA PRO A 162 -23.22 54.45 19.59
C PRO A 162 -24.45 53.52 19.48
N LEU A 163 -24.87 52.97 20.63
CA LEU A 163 -26.21 52.41 20.91
C LEU A 163 -27.30 53.51 20.91
N PRO A 164 -28.61 53.24 20.66
CA PRO A 164 -29.51 52.51 21.59
C PRO A 164 -30.59 51.63 20.86
N THR A 165 -31.64 51.01 21.45
CA THR A 165 -32.31 51.13 22.77
C THR A 165 -33.04 49.83 23.18
N THR A 166 -33.35 49.64 24.46
CA THR A 166 -34.15 48.51 25.01
C THR A 166 -35.67 48.67 24.85
N PRO A 167 -36.43 47.56 25.00
CA PRO A 167 -37.55 47.55 25.96
C PRO A 167 -37.45 46.46 27.06
N LYS A 168 -38.17 46.67 28.17
CA LYS A 168 -38.51 45.69 29.23
C LYS A 168 -39.97 45.20 28.99
N ILE A 169 -40.67 44.34 29.73
CA ILE A 169 -40.70 43.87 31.15
C ILE A 169 -41.26 42.41 31.10
N THR A 170 -40.89 41.42 31.93
CA THR A 170 -41.43 41.13 33.29
C THR A 170 -40.79 39.83 33.85
N VAL A 171 -40.80 39.63 35.18
CA VAL A 171 -40.44 38.38 35.90
C VAL A 171 -41.40 38.18 37.08
N GLU A 172 -41.75 36.94 37.43
CA GLU A 172 -42.45 36.57 38.68
C GLU A 172 -41.54 35.68 39.58
N ASN A 173 -41.86 35.59 40.88
CA ASN A 173 -41.01 35.01 41.95
C ASN A 173 -41.65 33.78 42.63
N GLY A 174 -40.85 32.88 43.25
CA GLY A 174 -41.40 31.70 43.94
C GLY A 174 -40.48 30.83 44.84
N THR A 175 -39.82 31.42 45.85
CA THR A 175 -39.45 30.83 47.19
C THR A 175 -38.81 29.43 47.41
N GLU A 176 -37.86 29.39 48.37
CA GLU A 176 -37.17 28.25 49.03
C GLU A 176 -38.09 27.46 50.03
N PRO A 177 -37.67 26.46 50.87
CA PRO A 177 -36.32 25.93 51.21
C PRO A 177 -36.14 24.39 51.45
N PRO A 178 -34.92 23.89 51.77
CA PRO A 178 -34.62 22.49 52.12
C PRO A 178 -34.25 22.23 53.61
N PRO A 179 -34.17 20.96 54.04
CA PRO A 179 -33.18 20.54 55.06
C PRO A 179 -32.47 19.18 54.79
N SER A 180 -31.30 18.98 55.42
CA SER A 180 -30.44 17.75 55.40
C SER A 180 -30.72 16.82 56.62
N PRO A 181 -30.03 15.66 56.89
CA PRO A 181 -28.58 15.64 57.25
C PRO A 181 -27.73 14.32 57.09
N SER A 182 -26.39 14.51 57.06
CA SER A 182 -25.32 13.70 57.74
C SER A 182 -24.96 12.25 57.31
N SER A 183 -23.74 11.71 57.55
CA SER A 183 -22.35 12.28 57.60
C SER A 183 -21.26 11.21 57.89
N ALA A 184 -20.15 11.19 57.13
CA ALA A 184 -18.76 10.81 57.52
C ALA A 184 -17.83 11.03 56.30
N ALA A 185 -16.53 11.33 56.36
CA ALA A 185 -15.56 11.39 57.48
C ALA A 185 -14.62 12.64 57.39
N ARG A 186 -13.52 12.67 58.18
CA ARG A 186 -12.49 13.75 58.27
C ARG A 186 -11.14 13.26 57.71
N THR A 187 -10.44 13.93 56.79
CA THR A 187 -9.50 15.10 56.92
C THR A 187 -8.37 15.00 57.95
N VAL A 188 -7.10 15.17 57.49
CA VAL A 188 -6.00 15.94 58.11
C VAL A 188 -5.02 16.45 57.02
N THR A 189 -4.50 17.67 57.24
CA THR A 189 -3.59 18.58 56.49
C THR A 189 -2.32 18.04 55.79
N PRO A 190 -1.71 18.85 54.90
CA PRO A 190 -0.50 19.62 55.31
C PRO A 190 -0.64 21.17 55.24
N PRO A 191 0.29 21.96 55.83
CA PRO A 191 0.15 23.41 56.05
C PRO A 191 0.89 24.31 55.02
N SER A 192 1.01 25.61 55.33
CA SER A 192 1.08 26.72 54.37
C SER A 192 2.27 27.69 54.48
N ALA A 193 2.35 28.59 53.49
CA ALA A 193 2.84 29.98 53.53
C ALA A 193 4.23 30.32 52.93
N SER A 194 4.30 31.52 52.35
CA SER A 194 5.45 32.13 51.67
C SER A 194 5.87 33.44 52.37
N PRO A 195 6.90 34.15 51.84
CA PRO A 195 6.55 35.45 51.24
C PRO A 195 7.29 35.75 49.91
N LYS A 196 6.91 36.88 49.30
CA LYS A 196 7.21 37.27 47.90
C LYS A 196 8.51 38.10 47.76
N ALA A 197 9.11 38.06 46.56
CA ALA A 197 9.80 39.21 45.98
C ALA A 197 9.59 39.28 44.45
N SER A 198 9.12 40.44 43.99
CA SER A 198 8.97 40.95 42.61
C SER A 198 9.68 40.25 41.44
N GLN A 199 8.91 39.97 40.37
CA GLN A 199 9.33 40.22 38.98
C GLN A 199 8.12 40.66 38.13
N THR A 200 8.36 41.51 37.13
CA THR A 200 7.36 42.13 36.24
C THR A 200 7.21 41.34 34.93
N PRO A 201 6.01 41.28 34.33
CA PRO A 201 5.87 40.81 32.95
C PRO A 201 6.44 41.85 31.99
N SER A 202 7.35 41.43 31.12
CA SER A 202 7.88 42.25 30.02
C SER A 202 7.73 41.50 28.71
N GLN A 203 6.77 41.92 27.89
CA GLN A 203 6.75 41.59 26.47
C GLN A 203 7.95 42.29 25.80
N SER A 204 8.71 41.57 24.98
CA SER A 204 9.68 42.16 24.08
C SER A 204 9.92 41.23 22.89
N SER A 205 9.22 41.48 21.79
CA SER A 205 9.71 41.11 20.46
C SER A 205 11.01 41.85 20.19
N THR A 206 11.99 41.19 19.57
CA THR A 206 13.17 41.88 19.01
C THR A 206 13.73 41.04 17.87
N ALA A 207 14.02 41.70 16.74
CA ALA A 207 14.34 41.05 15.47
C ALA A 207 15.67 40.27 15.46
N LEU A 208 15.77 39.35 14.50
CA LEU A 208 17.05 38.78 14.07
C LEU A 208 17.99 39.89 13.55
N PRO A 209 19.31 39.80 13.80
CA PRO A 209 20.27 40.80 13.31
C PRO A 209 20.50 40.66 11.81
N GLN A 210 20.18 41.69 11.04
CA GLN A 210 20.61 41.82 9.65
C GLN A 210 22.15 41.96 9.59
N ALA A 211 22.78 41.23 8.67
CA ALA A 211 24.21 41.39 8.38
C ALA A 211 24.43 42.58 7.41
N PRO A 212 25.47 43.42 7.61
CA PRO A 212 25.65 44.64 6.82
C PRO A 212 26.25 44.38 5.44
N SER A 213 25.43 44.48 4.39
CA SER A 213 25.88 44.50 3.00
C SER A 213 26.55 45.84 2.65
N VAL A 214 27.87 45.92 2.84
CA VAL A 214 28.69 47.06 2.37
C VAL A 214 29.92 46.56 1.60
N LEU A 215 29.77 46.44 0.29
CA LEU A 215 30.88 46.53 -0.66
C LEU A 215 30.54 47.56 -1.73
N THR A 216 31.26 48.68 -1.68
CA THR A 216 31.22 49.74 -2.69
C THR A 216 31.67 49.20 -4.05
N ALA A 217 31.05 49.67 -5.13
CA ALA A 217 31.57 49.44 -6.47
C ALA A 217 33.02 49.96 -6.58
N ILE A 218 33.92 49.10 -7.06
CA ILE A 218 35.29 49.47 -7.44
C ILE A 218 35.33 49.57 -8.97
N GLU A 219 35.99 50.62 -9.45
CA GLU A 219 35.96 51.02 -10.85
C GLU A 219 36.68 50.01 -11.76
N SER A 220 36.19 49.86 -12.99
CA SER A 220 36.80 49.04 -14.03
C SER A 220 38.10 49.69 -14.55
N HIS A 221 39.23 49.35 -13.94
CA HIS A 221 40.54 49.74 -14.46
C HIS A 221 40.78 49.12 -15.84
N GLN A 222 40.78 49.97 -16.88
CA GLN A 222 41.30 49.61 -18.20
C GLN A 222 42.80 49.31 -18.10
N LEU A 223 43.22 48.13 -18.55
CA LEU A 223 44.61 47.87 -18.88
C LEU A 223 44.91 48.37 -20.29
N THR A 224 46.01 49.10 -20.46
CA THR A 224 46.38 49.74 -21.72
C THR A 224 46.90 48.75 -22.76
N PRO A 225 46.48 48.84 -24.03
CA PRO A 225 47.12 48.10 -25.12
C PRO A 225 48.55 48.65 -25.37
N LEU A 226 49.47 47.76 -25.75
CA LEU A 226 50.84 48.13 -26.12
C LEU A 226 50.86 48.79 -27.50
N VAL A 227 51.29 50.06 -27.55
CA VAL A 227 51.42 50.83 -28.80
C VAL A 227 52.83 50.68 -29.38
N ALA A 228 52.93 50.15 -30.59
CA ALA A 228 54.08 50.38 -31.48
C ALA A 228 53.92 51.73 -32.21
N PRO A 229 55.00 52.47 -32.50
CA PRO A 229 54.90 53.91 -32.75
C PRO A 229 54.46 54.29 -34.17
N GLY A 230 53.41 55.11 -34.25
CA GLY A 230 53.00 55.91 -35.40
C GLY A 230 52.10 57.04 -34.92
N GLY A 231 52.31 58.28 -35.35
CA GLY A 231 51.62 59.45 -34.77
C GLY A 231 51.07 60.43 -35.80
N LYS A 232 50.16 61.30 -35.32
CA LYS A 232 49.58 62.49 -36.00
C LYS A 232 48.56 62.18 -37.12
N ASP A 233 47.62 63.05 -37.49
CA ASP A 233 46.96 64.27 -36.93
C ASP A 233 45.69 64.48 -37.82
N THR A 234 44.47 64.91 -37.44
CA THR A 234 43.75 65.21 -36.17
C THR A 234 42.24 65.44 -36.50
N THR A 235 41.32 65.48 -35.50
CA THR A 235 39.96 66.14 -35.51
C THR A 235 38.85 65.56 -36.45
N MET A 236 37.52 65.77 -36.29
CA MET A 236 36.62 66.26 -35.21
C MET A 236 35.14 65.94 -35.55
N SER A 237 34.28 65.80 -34.51
CA SER A 237 32.81 65.97 -34.53
C SER A 237 31.95 65.08 -35.48
N GLU A 238 30.61 65.08 -35.43
CA GLU A 238 29.62 65.04 -34.32
C GLU A 238 28.20 64.93 -34.95
N LYS A 239 27.30 64.06 -34.42
CA LYS A 239 25.83 64.05 -34.72
C LYS A 239 25.39 63.69 -36.18
N VAL A 240 24.18 63.17 -36.47
CA VAL A 240 23.14 62.45 -35.68
C VAL A 240 22.11 61.78 -36.63
N LEU A 241 21.28 60.88 -36.08
CA LEU A 241 19.99 60.34 -36.57
C LEU A 241 19.94 59.34 -37.77
N GLU A 242 19.41 58.17 -37.42
CA GLU A 242 18.38 57.35 -38.11
C GLU A 242 18.65 56.65 -39.45
N ALA A 243 17.92 55.54 -39.62
CA ALA A 243 18.10 54.53 -40.66
C ALA A 243 17.18 54.77 -41.88
N PRO A 244 17.42 54.07 -43.00
CA PRO A 244 16.54 52.91 -43.23
C PRO A 244 17.23 51.64 -43.76
N THR A 245 16.63 50.50 -43.43
CA THR A 245 16.74 49.21 -44.13
C THR A 245 15.86 49.18 -45.38
N PRO A 246 15.95 48.15 -46.25
CA PRO A 246 17.13 47.40 -46.72
C PRO A 246 17.16 47.28 -48.26
N GLU A 247 18.28 46.84 -48.86
CA GLU A 247 18.22 46.04 -50.09
C GLU A 247 19.53 45.27 -50.36
N SER A 248 19.43 44.15 -51.09
CA SER A 248 20.56 43.24 -51.32
C SER A 248 21.38 43.59 -52.58
N ALA A 249 22.70 43.63 -52.46
CA ALA A 249 23.63 43.62 -53.60
C ALA A 249 24.71 42.55 -53.39
N VAL A 250 24.90 41.69 -54.40
CA VAL A 250 25.77 40.51 -54.32
C VAL A 250 27.24 40.86 -54.55
N GLY A 251 28.12 40.31 -53.72
CA GLY A 251 29.40 39.78 -54.20
C GLY A 251 30.66 40.61 -53.93
N LYS A 252 31.34 40.29 -52.83
CA LYS A 252 32.80 40.14 -52.80
C LYS A 252 33.19 39.18 -51.68
N SER A 253 33.93 38.13 -52.01
CA SER A 253 34.47 37.20 -51.03
C SER A 253 35.60 37.86 -50.24
N VAL A 254 35.43 37.91 -48.92
CA VAL A 254 36.52 38.07 -47.95
C VAL A 254 36.87 36.67 -47.46
N THR A 255 38.15 36.37 -47.33
CA THR A 255 38.65 35.09 -46.79
C THR A 255 38.44 35.03 -45.28
N GLU A 256 38.00 33.88 -44.75
CA GLU A 256 37.57 33.73 -43.35
C GLU A 256 38.68 34.05 -42.32
N GLU A 257 39.96 33.93 -42.71
CA GLU A 257 41.12 34.21 -41.86
C GLU A 257 41.20 35.69 -41.39
N ASP A 258 40.76 36.65 -42.21
CA ASP A 258 40.78 38.09 -41.86
C ASP A 258 39.72 38.46 -40.80
N ALA A 259 38.79 37.56 -40.47
CA ALA A 259 37.66 37.85 -39.58
C ALA A 259 37.92 37.59 -38.08
N LEU A 260 38.98 36.85 -37.72
CA LEU A 260 39.22 36.46 -36.32
C LEU A 260 39.77 37.59 -35.44
N TYR A 261 40.59 38.49 -36.01
CA TYR A 261 41.37 39.48 -35.26
C TYR A 261 40.65 40.81 -35.04
N GLY A 262 39.43 40.72 -34.49
CA GLY A 262 38.62 41.88 -34.10
C GLY A 262 39.07 42.53 -32.78
N PRO A 263 38.68 43.78 -32.50
CA PRO A 263 38.94 44.44 -31.23
C PRO A 263 38.16 43.74 -30.10
N GLY A 264 38.88 43.02 -29.25
CA GLY A 264 38.31 42.19 -28.17
C GLY A 264 38.69 40.72 -28.26
N THR A 265 39.17 40.23 -29.42
CA THR A 265 39.77 38.89 -29.51
C THR A 265 41.10 38.85 -28.78
N TYR A 266 41.34 37.78 -28.03
CA TYR A 266 42.62 37.49 -27.39
C TYR A 266 42.92 35.98 -27.48
N GLU A 267 44.21 35.62 -27.58
CA GLU A 267 44.66 34.23 -27.68
C GLU A 267 45.16 33.73 -26.32
N VAL A 268 44.87 32.46 -25.99
CA VAL A 268 45.24 31.84 -24.72
C VAL A 268 45.84 30.45 -24.92
N VAL A 269 47.12 30.30 -24.55
CA VAL A 269 47.81 29.01 -24.57
C VAL A 269 47.80 28.41 -23.16
N MET A 270 46.96 27.39 -22.94
CA MET A 270 46.87 26.65 -21.68
C MET A 270 47.60 25.31 -21.79
N SER A 271 48.48 25.00 -20.83
CA SER A 271 49.32 23.79 -20.82
C SER A 271 48.83 22.65 -19.91
N ASN A 272 47.74 22.86 -19.16
CA ASN A 272 47.07 21.81 -18.37
C ASN A 272 45.81 21.33 -19.10
N SER A 273 45.54 20.03 -19.11
CA SER A 273 44.33 19.42 -19.68
C SER A 273 43.06 19.63 -18.83
N ASN A 274 43.19 19.97 -17.54
CA ASN A 274 42.06 20.35 -16.70
C ASN A 274 41.89 21.88 -16.66
N PHE A 275 41.04 22.39 -17.55
CA PHE A 275 40.86 23.83 -17.76
C PHE A 275 40.01 24.53 -16.68
N ARG A 276 39.15 23.80 -15.94
CA ARG A 276 38.20 24.32 -14.94
C ARG A 276 37.25 25.43 -15.47
N TRP A 277 36.65 25.16 -16.62
CA TRP A 277 35.61 25.96 -17.26
C TRP A 277 34.50 25.07 -17.83
N HIS A 278 33.36 25.66 -18.21
CA HIS A 278 32.32 24.99 -18.98
C HIS A 278 32.02 25.79 -20.24
N ILE A 279 32.01 25.11 -21.39
CA ILE A 279 31.72 25.68 -22.71
C ILE A 279 30.53 24.94 -23.32
N GLY A 280 29.61 25.66 -23.96
CA GLY A 280 28.41 25.10 -24.56
C GLY A 280 28.05 25.76 -25.88
N ASN A 281 27.37 25.04 -26.77
CA ASN A 281 26.87 25.58 -28.02
C ASN A 281 25.63 26.47 -27.75
N VAL A 282 25.77 27.77 -27.96
CA VAL A 282 24.70 28.77 -27.86
C VAL A 282 24.54 29.41 -29.23
N PHE A 283 23.40 29.15 -29.88
CA PHE A 283 23.06 29.64 -31.23
C PHE A 283 24.18 29.45 -32.27
N GLY A 284 24.76 28.25 -32.34
CA GLY A 284 25.79 27.89 -33.32
C GLY A 284 27.22 28.29 -32.92
N ARG A 285 27.43 28.80 -31.70
CA ARG A 285 28.73 29.31 -31.22
C ARG A 285 29.15 28.65 -29.91
N ALA A 286 30.43 28.33 -29.76
CA ALA A 286 30.97 27.77 -28.54
C ALA A 286 31.22 28.89 -27.52
N VAL A 287 30.33 29.00 -26.52
CA VAL A 287 30.32 30.10 -25.55
C VAL A 287 30.61 29.56 -24.15
N VAL A 288 31.52 30.21 -23.43
CA VAL A 288 31.90 29.86 -22.06
C VAL A 288 30.78 30.24 -21.10
N GLN A 289 30.13 29.26 -20.45
CA GLN A 289 29.01 29.51 -19.54
C GLN A 289 29.46 29.78 -18.11
N GLN A 290 30.61 29.21 -17.70
CA GLN A 290 31.18 29.31 -16.36
C GLN A 290 32.70 29.15 -16.40
N VAL A 291 33.42 29.80 -15.48
CA VAL A 291 34.85 29.63 -15.24
C VAL A 291 35.08 29.59 -13.72
N GLN A 292 35.88 28.64 -13.22
CA GLN A 292 36.16 28.53 -11.79
C GLN A 292 37.13 29.64 -11.34
N PRO A 293 36.80 30.46 -10.32
CA PRO A 293 37.71 31.48 -9.81
C PRO A 293 39.04 30.87 -9.31
N GLY A 294 40.15 31.29 -9.90
CA GLY A 294 41.49 30.75 -9.60
C GLY A 294 41.81 29.40 -10.28
N GLY A 295 40.90 28.82 -11.06
CA GLY A 295 41.20 27.68 -11.95
C GLY A 295 42.03 28.10 -13.18
N PRO A 296 42.62 27.15 -13.93
CA PRO A 296 43.55 27.48 -15.02
C PRO A 296 42.98 28.42 -16.09
N ALA A 297 41.72 28.26 -16.51
CA ALA A 297 41.08 29.19 -17.45
C ALA A 297 40.96 30.62 -16.89
N ALA A 298 40.58 30.79 -15.60
CA ALA A 298 40.52 32.11 -14.97
C ALA A 298 41.91 32.74 -14.77
N LEU A 299 42.92 31.93 -14.43
CA LEU A 299 44.32 32.37 -14.34
C LEU A 299 44.89 32.78 -15.71
N ALA A 300 44.38 32.16 -16.78
CA ALA A 300 44.70 32.48 -18.16
C ALA A 300 43.82 33.61 -18.76
N GLY A 301 43.00 34.27 -17.93
CA GLY A 301 42.23 35.47 -18.28
C GLY A 301 40.82 35.21 -18.83
N ILE A 302 40.41 33.95 -18.97
CA ILE A 302 39.13 33.57 -19.57
C ILE A 302 37.95 33.86 -18.64
N GLN A 303 36.88 34.40 -19.20
CA GLN A 303 35.70 34.88 -18.47
C GLN A 303 34.42 34.15 -18.90
N LYS A 304 33.36 34.34 -18.13
CA LYS A 304 32.01 33.93 -18.53
C LYS A 304 31.53 34.78 -19.70
N SER A 305 30.83 34.14 -20.64
CA SER A 305 30.29 34.67 -21.89
C SER A 305 31.32 34.95 -23.00
N ASP A 306 32.60 34.58 -22.82
CA ASP A 306 33.57 34.59 -23.90
C ASP A 306 33.20 33.56 -24.99
N VAL A 307 33.52 33.87 -26.24
CA VAL A 307 33.20 33.05 -27.42
C VAL A 307 34.50 32.50 -28.03
N LEU A 308 34.58 31.18 -28.16
CA LEU A 308 35.74 30.52 -28.76
C LEU A 308 35.69 30.67 -30.29
N LEU A 309 36.55 31.53 -30.84
CA LEU A 309 36.59 31.82 -32.28
C LEU A 309 37.53 30.88 -33.07
N SER A 310 38.55 30.32 -32.42
CA SER A 310 39.38 29.25 -32.98
C SER A 310 39.90 28.32 -31.90
N PHE A 311 40.25 27.08 -32.27
CA PHE A 311 40.88 26.09 -31.43
C PHE A 311 41.94 25.34 -32.24
N ARG A 312 43.21 25.40 -31.80
CA ARG A 312 44.37 24.77 -32.46
C ARG A 312 44.33 24.91 -33.99
N GLU A 313 44.44 26.16 -34.46
CA GLU A 313 44.42 26.56 -35.88
C GLU A 313 43.08 26.33 -36.62
N THR A 314 42.10 25.65 -36.02
CA THR A 314 40.74 25.48 -36.60
C THR A 314 39.85 26.66 -36.22
N VAL A 315 39.32 27.38 -37.22
CA VAL A 315 38.34 28.46 -37.03
C VAL A 315 36.96 27.87 -36.72
N LEU A 316 36.27 28.36 -35.68
CA LEU A 316 34.92 27.90 -35.35
C LEU A 316 33.86 28.68 -36.15
N ASN A 317 33.02 27.95 -36.89
CA ASN A 317 31.86 28.45 -37.60
C ASN A 317 30.60 27.64 -37.23
N GLU A 318 29.42 28.06 -37.70
CA GLU A 318 28.14 27.47 -37.26
C GLU A 318 27.96 26.00 -37.69
N GLU A 319 28.70 25.54 -38.71
CA GLU A 319 28.69 24.14 -39.18
C GLU A 319 29.66 23.24 -38.37
N ASN A 320 30.86 23.73 -38.06
CA ASN A 320 31.89 22.94 -37.36
C ASN A 320 31.90 23.10 -35.83
N CYS A 321 31.22 24.12 -35.28
CA CYS A 321 31.16 24.40 -33.85
C CYS A 321 30.71 23.18 -33.02
N ALA A 322 29.70 22.44 -33.50
CA ALA A 322 29.27 21.21 -32.86
C ALA A 322 30.37 20.15 -32.83
N ALA A 323 31.12 19.98 -33.93
CA ALA A 323 32.24 19.03 -34.02
C ALA A 323 33.44 19.45 -33.17
N VAL A 324 33.73 20.75 -33.02
CA VAL A 324 34.82 21.23 -32.14
C VAL A 324 34.43 21.13 -30.66
N VAL A 325 33.18 21.38 -30.29
CA VAL A 325 32.68 21.09 -28.93
C VAL A 325 32.71 19.58 -28.65
N GLN A 326 32.39 18.74 -29.65
CA GLN A 326 32.52 17.28 -29.56
C GLN A 326 34.00 16.82 -29.49
N GLN A 327 34.93 17.54 -30.12
CA GLN A 327 36.36 17.30 -29.96
C GLN A 327 36.85 17.70 -28.56
N LEU A 328 36.41 18.84 -28.03
CA LEU A 328 36.75 19.28 -26.67
C LEU A 328 36.21 18.32 -25.60
N SER A 329 35.01 17.77 -25.78
CA SER A 329 34.51 16.71 -24.88
C SER A 329 35.22 15.37 -25.10
N LYS A 330 35.60 15.01 -26.33
CA LYS A 330 36.45 13.84 -26.59
C LYS A 330 37.83 13.97 -25.92
N GLU A 331 38.47 15.11 -26.01
CA GLU A 331 39.75 15.38 -25.33
C GLU A 331 39.59 15.39 -23.79
N ALA A 332 38.42 15.74 -23.28
CA ALA A 332 38.09 15.60 -21.85
C ALA A 332 37.86 14.13 -21.44
N VAL A 333 37.29 13.29 -22.31
CA VAL A 333 37.19 11.83 -22.12
C VAL A 333 38.57 11.18 -22.20
N GLU A 334 39.42 11.59 -23.15
CA GLU A 334 40.82 11.15 -23.24
C GLU A 334 41.61 11.62 -22.01
N SER A 335 41.37 12.82 -21.49
CA SER A 335 41.94 13.30 -20.21
C SER A 335 41.46 12.48 -19.00
N MET A 336 40.21 12.00 -18.99
CA MET A 336 39.75 11.01 -17.99
C MET A 336 40.45 9.65 -18.16
N GLN A 337 40.70 9.21 -19.40
CA GLN A 337 41.42 7.96 -19.66
C GLN A 337 42.91 8.07 -19.30
N ASP A 338 43.58 9.19 -19.56
CA ASP A 338 44.96 9.46 -19.16
C ASP A 338 45.12 9.63 -17.63
N ALA A 339 44.11 10.19 -16.94
CA ALA A 339 44.08 10.22 -15.48
C ALA A 339 43.92 8.81 -14.86
N VAL A 340 43.41 7.85 -15.63
CA VAL A 340 43.21 6.44 -15.25
C VAL A 340 44.40 5.54 -15.67
N ALA A 341 45.07 5.87 -16.78
CA ALA A 341 46.26 5.16 -17.26
C ALA A 341 47.59 5.69 -16.67
N GLY A 342 47.62 6.95 -16.23
CA GLY A 342 48.76 7.57 -15.58
C GLY A 342 48.84 7.29 -14.07
N PRO A 343 50.00 7.53 -13.42
CA PRO A 343 50.21 7.31 -11.99
C PRO A 343 49.55 8.39 -11.10
N SER A 344 48.35 8.86 -11.46
CA SER A 344 47.64 9.97 -10.80
C SER A 344 46.12 9.74 -10.66
N ALA A 345 45.81 8.53 -10.20
CA ALA A 345 44.91 8.34 -9.05
C ALA A 345 43.45 8.78 -9.19
N VAL A 346 42.74 8.19 -10.16
CA VAL A 346 41.28 8.00 -10.09
C VAL A 346 40.99 6.50 -10.04
N GLU A 347 40.51 5.99 -8.91
CA GLU A 347 40.14 4.57 -8.78
C GLU A 347 38.93 4.27 -9.68
N TYR A 348 38.89 3.07 -10.29
CA TYR A 348 37.78 2.65 -11.16
C TYR A 348 36.40 2.77 -10.48
N LYS A 349 36.34 2.51 -9.16
CA LYS A 349 35.16 2.73 -8.32
C LYS A 349 34.55 4.13 -8.52
N VAL A 350 35.40 5.16 -8.55
CA VAL A 350 35.00 6.57 -8.74
C VAL A 350 34.39 6.79 -10.12
N LEU A 351 34.82 6.07 -11.17
CA LEU A 351 34.22 6.14 -12.50
C LEU A 351 32.83 5.51 -12.54
N VAL A 352 32.62 4.38 -11.85
CA VAL A 352 31.29 3.74 -11.73
C VAL A 352 30.35 4.62 -10.93
N ASP A 353 30.79 5.14 -9.78
CA ASP A 353 30.05 6.12 -8.98
C ASP A 353 29.71 7.36 -9.85
N LEU A 354 30.67 7.91 -10.62
CA LEU A 354 30.44 9.05 -11.52
C LEU A 354 29.41 8.76 -12.62
N LEU A 355 29.45 7.58 -13.25
CA LEU A 355 28.50 7.20 -14.30
C LEU A 355 27.10 6.98 -13.74
N LEU A 356 26.96 6.29 -12.60
CA LEU A 356 25.69 6.16 -11.85
C LEU A 356 25.10 7.54 -11.53
N ASN A 357 25.88 8.39 -10.87
CA ASN A 357 25.53 9.75 -10.46
C ASN A 357 25.21 10.69 -11.65
N SER A 358 25.73 10.35 -12.83
CA SER A 358 25.55 11.09 -14.08
C SER A 358 24.55 10.46 -15.03
N GLU A 359 23.78 9.48 -14.55
CA GLU A 359 22.70 8.84 -15.31
C GLU A 359 23.22 8.19 -16.61
N PHE A 360 24.43 7.63 -16.54
CA PHE A 360 25.21 7.02 -17.63
C PHE A 360 25.45 7.94 -18.85
N SER A 361 25.11 9.23 -18.76
CA SER A 361 25.54 10.24 -19.73
C SER A 361 27.03 10.51 -19.54
N LEU A 362 27.84 10.15 -20.54
CA LEU A 362 29.27 10.39 -20.53
C LEU A 362 29.59 11.88 -20.41
N ASP A 363 28.89 12.75 -21.14
CA ASP A 363 29.05 14.21 -21.04
C ASP A 363 28.77 14.73 -19.62
N ARG A 364 27.76 14.20 -18.94
CA ARG A 364 27.44 14.56 -17.56
C ARG A 364 28.45 13.98 -16.57
N ALA A 365 29.01 12.80 -16.83
CA ALA A 365 30.09 12.21 -16.02
C ALA A 365 31.38 13.01 -16.15
N VAL A 366 31.77 13.37 -17.38
CA VAL A 366 32.89 14.27 -17.67
C VAL A 366 32.69 15.63 -17.01
N ASN A 367 31.52 16.26 -17.16
CA ASN A 367 31.24 17.53 -16.50
C ASN A 367 31.27 17.40 -14.96
N THR A 368 30.71 16.34 -14.38
CA THR A 368 30.70 16.13 -12.92
C THR A 368 32.12 15.91 -12.38
N PHE A 369 32.93 15.10 -13.07
CA PHE A 369 34.34 14.87 -12.76
C PHE A 369 35.17 16.17 -12.80
N LEU A 370 34.96 17.01 -13.81
CA LEU A 370 35.69 18.27 -13.96
C LEU A 370 35.26 19.37 -12.97
N THR A 371 34.00 19.33 -12.48
CA THR A 371 33.40 20.42 -11.68
C THR A 371 33.36 20.19 -10.18
N GLU A 372 33.50 18.96 -9.66
CA GLU A 372 33.49 18.61 -8.21
C GLU A 372 32.21 18.96 -7.41
N ASP A 373 31.32 19.82 -7.90
CA ASP A 373 30.26 20.45 -7.10
C ASP A 373 28.97 19.61 -6.90
N ARG A 374 28.80 18.47 -7.60
CA ARG A 374 27.64 17.58 -7.39
C ARG A 374 27.91 16.54 -6.30
N VAL A 375 27.94 16.98 -5.05
CA VAL A 375 27.83 16.08 -3.89
C VAL A 375 26.42 15.48 -3.88
N ILE A 376 26.32 14.18 -4.11
CA ILE A 376 25.09 13.40 -4.01
C ILE A 376 24.99 12.78 -2.62
N SER A 377 23.75 12.64 -2.13
CA SER A 377 23.48 12.02 -0.85
C SER A 377 23.93 10.55 -0.85
N ASP A 378 24.87 10.23 0.03
CA ASP A 378 25.35 8.89 0.33
C ASP A 378 25.45 8.74 1.85
N PHE A 379 25.09 7.58 2.38
CA PHE A 379 25.19 7.25 3.81
C PHE A 379 26.52 6.56 4.17
N ARG A 380 27.30 6.13 3.18
CA ARG A 380 28.67 5.62 3.33
C ARG A 380 29.67 6.76 3.50
N GLY A 381 30.87 6.46 4.02
CA GLY A 381 32.00 7.40 4.04
C GLY A 381 31.81 8.66 4.90
N ILE A 382 30.66 8.81 5.57
CA ILE A 382 30.40 9.91 6.50
C ILE A 382 31.40 9.82 7.64
N ILE A 383 32.11 10.94 7.84
CA ILE A 383 33.24 11.09 8.75
C ILE A 383 33.06 10.32 10.06
N GLY A 384 33.97 9.38 10.31
CA GLY A 384 33.91 8.38 11.39
C GLY A 384 33.53 6.97 10.95
N PHE A 385 33.10 6.77 9.70
CA PHE A 385 32.65 5.50 9.09
C PHE A 385 33.47 4.25 9.51
N ASP A 386 34.80 4.32 9.44
CA ASP A 386 35.70 3.20 9.79
C ASP A 386 36.09 3.15 11.29
N TRP A 387 35.32 3.73 12.22
CA TRP A 387 35.72 3.79 13.64
C TRP A 387 35.54 2.46 14.41
N ASP A 388 36.41 1.51 14.09
CA ASP A 388 36.75 0.37 14.94
C ASP A 388 37.39 0.85 16.27
N PRO A 389 36.86 0.47 17.44
CA PRO A 389 37.41 0.83 18.75
C PRO A 389 38.55 -0.07 19.25
N GLU A 390 38.71 -1.28 18.69
CA GLU A 390 39.74 -2.24 19.10
C GLU A 390 41.06 -1.96 18.36
N GLN A 391 40.97 -1.34 17.18
CA GLN A 391 42.10 -0.74 16.51
C GLN A 391 42.61 0.51 17.24
N ALA A 392 43.93 0.69 17.21
CA ALA A 392 44.55 1.91 17.69
C ALA A 392 44.12 3.13 16.84
N ILE A 393 44.02 4.29 17.49
CA ILE A 393 43.37 5.50 16.98
C ILE A 393 44.03 6.25 15.76
N PRO A 394 45.25 5.98 15.24
CA PRO A 394 45.86 6.86 14.22
C PRO A 394 45.09 7.12 12.90
N THR A 395 44.29 6.17 12.40
CA THR A 395 43.94 6.11 10.97
C THR A 395 42.67 6.84 10.55
N VAL A 396 41.60 6.83 11.35
CA VAL A 396 40.23 7.16 10.88
C VAL A 396 39.96 8.67 10.71
N MET A 397 40.73 9.54 11.38
CA MET A 397 40.40 10.97 11.57
C MET A 397 41.62 11.91 11.56
N GLY A 398 42.54 11.73 10.60
CA GLY A 398 43.59 12.73 10.32
C GLY A 398 44.49 13.11 11.51
N ALA A 399 44.71 12.17 12.44
CA ALA A 399 45.54 12.31 13.65
C ALA A 399 45.03 13.24 14.79
N ASN A 400 43.75 13.62 14.84
CA ASN A 400 43.17 14.26 16.03
C ASN A 400 42.82 13.24 17.12
N LYS A 401 43.55 13.25 18.25
CA LYS A 401 43.23 12.40 19.42
C LYS A 401 41.93 12.86 20.10
N PRO A 402 41.08 11.92 20.61
CA PRO A 402 39.93 12.27 21.42
C PRO A 402 40.38 12.98 22.71
N TYR A 403 39.57 13.93 23.18
CA TYR A 403 39.77 14.66 24.42
C TYR A 403 38.52 14.55 25.31
N ALA A 404 38.71 14.64 26.63
CA ALA A 404 37.63 14.59 27.60
C ALA A 404 37.29 16.00 28.11
N ALA A 405 36.01 16.25 28.36
CA ALA A 405 35.53 17.48 28.99
C ALA A 405 34.47 17.15 30.06
N SER A 406 34.66 17.65 31.29
CA SER A 406 33.74 17.40 32.41
C SER A 406 32.85 18.62 32.67
N ILE A 407 31.54 18.48 32.47
CA ILE A 407 30.56 19.56 32.66
C ILE A 407 29.75 19.31 33.95
N PRO A 408 29.78 20.20 34.96
CA PRO A 408 29.02 20.06 36.20
C PRO A 408 27.50 20.19 35.97
N ALA A 409 26.71 19.86 37.00
CA ALA A 409 25.26 20.06 36.96
C ALA A 409 24.89 21.54 36.71
N GLY A 410 24.05 21.78 35.71
CA GLY A 410 23.69 23.12 35.23
C GLY A 410 23.45 23.13 33.72
N SER A 411 23.38 24.33 33.12
CA SER A 411 23.29 24.48 31.67
C SER A 411 24.66 24.23 31.02
N LEU A 412 24.66 23.43 29.95
CA LEU A 412 25.89 22.98 29.29
C LEU A 412 26.73 24.16 28.75
N GLY A 413 26.07 25.19 28.22
CA GLY A 413 26.74 26.34 27.60
C GLY A 413 27.38 26.01 26.25
N LEU A 414 26.85 25.01 25.53
CA LEU A 414 27.19 24.68 24.15
C LEU A 414 25.90 24.44 23.35
N THR A 415 26.03 24.49 22.02
CA THR A 415 24.96 24.17 21.06
C THR A 415 25.46 23.09 20.11
N VAL A 416 24.66 22.05 19.91
CA VAL A 416 24.93 20.96 18.95
C VAL A 416 23.96 21.03 17.77
N GLU A 417 24.38 20.47 16.64
CA GLU A 417 23.58 20.33 15.41
C GLU A 417 23.60 18.86 14.95
N ASN A 418 22.53 18.41 14.29
CA ASN A 418 22.53 17.16 13.55
C ASN A 418 23.24 17.38 12.21
N ILE A 419 24.45 16.84 12.06
CA ILE A 419 25.19 16.87 10.80
C ILE A 419 25.37 15.43 10.31
N LEU A 420 24.37 14.92 9.59
CA LEU A 420 24.28 13.53 9.12
C LEU A 420 24.41 12.53 10.29
N GLU A 421 23.48 12.63 11.23
CA GLU A 421 23.42 11.96 12.54
C GLU A 421 24.64 12.16 13.46
N ARG A 422 25.64 12.96 13.05
CA ARG A 422 26.72 13.38 13.95
C ARG A 422 26.27 14.53 14.82
N THR A 423 26.28 14.32 16.14
CA THR A 423 26.12 15.37 17.15
C THR A 423 27.39 16.21 17.23
N ILE A 424 27.46 17.28 16.44
CA ILE A 424 28.63 18.17 16.37
C ILE A 424 28.35 19.49 17.08
N ILE A 425 29.30 19.95 17.91
CA ILE A 425 29.24 21.22 18.64
C ILE A 425 29.54 22.38 17.68
N VAL A 426 28.55 23.24 17.48
CA VAL A 426 28.61 24.37 16.55
C VAL A 426 28.91 25.67 17.28
N ASP A 427 28.34 25.86 18.47
CA ASP A 427 28.55 27.05 19.29
C ASP A 427 28.85 26.73 20.77
N ILE A 428 29.52 27.66 21.43
CA ILE A 428 29.92 27.60 22.85
C ILE A 428 29.72 28.99 23.45
N LYS A 429 28.88 29.05 24.49
CA LYS A 429 28.57 30.28 25.22
C LYS A 429 29.77 30.70 26.07
N SER A 430 30.32 31.88 25.79
CA SER A 430 31.43 32.41 26.59
C SER A 430 31.03 32.66 28.05
N GLY A 431 31.95 32.37 28.97
CA GLY A 431 31.71 32.24 30.41
C GLY A 431 30.95 30.96 30.81
N GLY A 432 30.52 30.13 29.86
CA GLY A 432 29.71 28.93 30.05
C GLY A 432 30.48 27.74 30.65
N ALA A 433 29.74 26.67 30.99
CA ALA A 433 30.34 25.47 31.57
C ALA A 433 31.21 24.70 30.56
N ALA A 434 30.77 24.60 29.29
CA ALA A 434 31.52 24.01 28.19
C ALA A 434 32.87 24.72 27.92
N GLU A 435 32.89 26.06 27.88
CA GLU A 435 34.14 26.83 27.70
C GLU A 435 35.12 26.56 28.85
N LYS A 436 34.63 26.58 30.10
CA LYS A 436 35.41 26.23 31.31
C LYS A 436 35.91 24.77 31.32
N ALA A 437 35.18 23.87 30.66
CA ALA A 437 35.56 22.47 30.47
C ALA A 437 36.48 22.25 29.25
N ASN A 438 36.95 23.32 28.59
CA ASN A 438 37.79 23.29 27.38
C ASN A 438 37.17 22.58 26.16
N VAL A 439 35.83 22.54 26.08
CA VAL A 439 35.09 22.12 24.89
C VAL A 439 35.40 23.07 23.72
N ARG A 440 35.40 22.55 22.49
CA ARG A 440 35.76 23.29 21.27
C ARG A 440 34.66 23.18 20.21
N ARG A 441 34.45 24.23 19.41
CA ARG A 441 33.60 24.19 18.21
C ARG A 441 34.17 23.18 17.19
N SER A 442 33.31 22.66 16.32
CA SER A 442 33.62 21.56 15.38
C SER A 442 34.12 20.29 16.08
N SER A 443 33.71 20.05 17.33
CA SER A 443 33.92 18.77 18.01
C SER A 443 32.69 17.87 17.89
N TRP A 444 32.89 16.64 17.42
CA TRP A 444 31.90 15.58 17.44
C TRP A 444 31.91 14.89 18.82
N LEU A 445 30.72 14.66 19.39
CA LEU A 445 30.54 13.88 20.62
C LEU A 445 30.50 12.38 20.30
N VAL A 446 31.47 11.63 20.82
CA VAL A 446 31.66 10.19 20.54
C VAL A 446 31.40 9.30 21.77
N GLY A 447 31.42 9.88 22.97
CA GLY A 447 31.11 9.16 24.21
C GLY A 447 30.60 10.09 25.32
N LEU A 448 29.89 9.50 26.28
CA LEU A 448 29.19 10.17 27.36
C LEU A 448 29.25 9.30 28.64
N ASN A 449 29.71 9.87 29.75
CA ASN A 449 29.80 9.21 31.07
C ASN A 449 30.59 7.88 31.10
N GLY A 450 31.41 7.61 30.08
CA GLY A 450 32.18 6.37 29.91
C GLY A 450 31.61 5.41 28.87
N GLU A 451 30.37 5.62 28.44
CA GLU A 451 29.71 4.88 27.37
C GLU A 451 30.01 5.50 25.99
N ARG A 452 30.01 4.70 24.92
CA ARG A 452 30.18 5.17 23.55
C ARG A 452 28.81 5.42 22.92
N ILE A 453 28.63 6.56 22.26
CA ILE A 453 27.33 6.97 21.72
C ILE A 453 27.27 7.03 20.18
N THR A 454 28.35 6.68 19.47
CA THR A 454 28.38 6.80 17.99
C THR A 454 27.47 5.83 17.24
N HIS A 455 26.93 4.82 17.92
CA HIS A 455 25.90 3.92 17.39
C HIS A 455 24.47 4.48 17.53
N LEU A 456 24.32 5.62 18.23
CA LEU A 456 23.06 6.32 18.47
C LEU A 456 22.85 7.42 17.42
N THR A 457 21.60 7.72 17.10
CA THR A 457 21.22 8.89 16.29
C THR A 457 21.48 10.19 17.05
N HIS A 458 21.35 11.33 16.36
CA HIS A 458 21.41 12.63 17.04
C HIS A 458 20.33 12.77 18.14
N LYS A 459 19.10 12.29 17.85
CA LYS A 459 17.96 12.39 18.78
C LYS A 459 18.12 11.51 20.02
N GLU A 460 18.69 10.32 19.85
CA GLU A 460 19.04 9.42 20.97
C GLU A 460 20.19 9.99 21.81
N THR A 461 21.22 10.54 21.16
CA THR A 461 22.31 11.26 21.83
C THR A 461 21.77 12.38 22.73
N LEU A 462 20.83 13.20 22.25
CA LEU A 462 20.23 14.28 23.05
C LEU A 462 19.48 13.74 24.28
N ARG A 463 18.62 12.73 24.11
CA ARG A 463 17.89 12.10 25.23
C ARG A 463 18.82 11.48 26.27
N LEU A 464 19.95 10.91 25.85
CA LEU A 464 20.97 10.40 26.78
C LEU A 464 21.69 11.54 27.51
N ILE A 465 22.00 12.65 26.84
CA ILE A 465 22.54 13.87 27.49
C ILE A 465 21.54 14.46 28.49
N GLU A 466 20.24 14.41 28.22
CA GLU A 466 19.20 14.90 29.13
C GLU A 466 19.08 14.03 30.40
N THR A 467 19.06 12.71 30.24
CA THR A 467 18.83 11.74 31.33
C THR A 467 20.09 11.36 32.13
N ALA A 468 21.29 11.46 31.56
CA ALA A 468 22.52 10.99 32.19
C ALA A 468 22.87 11.66 33.53
N SER A 469 23.53 10.92 34.42
CA SER A 469 24.01 11.44 35.71
C SER A 469 25.00 12.60 35.55
N ARG A 470 24.99 13.54 36.50
CA ARG A 470 25.88 14.73 36.50
C ARG A 470 27.00 14.55 37.56
N PRO A 471 28.23 15.02 37.33
CA PRO A 471 28.74 15.77 36.17
C PRO A 471 28.81 14.91 34.90
N LEU A 472 28.49 15.51 33.75
CA LEU A 472 28.67 14.85 32.46
C LEU A 472 30.15 14.73 32.13
N GLN A 473 30.60 13.54 31.73
CA GLN A 473 31.92 13.31 31.17
C GLN A 473 31.77 13.13 29.66
N LEU A 474 32.07 14.18 28.89
CA LEU A 474 32.02 14.15 27.43
C LEU A 474 33.33 13.60 26.88
N GLN A 475 33.26 12.70 25.89
CA GLN A 475 34.39 12.31 25.04
C GLN A 475 34.19 12.89 23.64
N LEU A 476 35.16 13.68 23.19
CA LEU A 476 35.03 14.59 22.05
C LEU A 476 36.18 14.39 21.05
N VAL A 477 35.88 14.45 19.75
CA VAL A 477 36.87 14.44 18.67
C VAL A 477 36.77 15.74 17.86
N MET A 478 37.88 16.45 17.69
CA MET A 478 37.95 17.60 16.78
C MET A 478 37.82 17.13 15.33
N VAL A 479 36.76 17.54 14.65
CA VAL A 479 36.63 17.37 13.19
C VAL A 479 37.57 18.38 12.50
N PRO A 480 38.42 17.95 11.54
CA PRO A 480 39.24 18.86 10.75
C PRO A 480 38.42 19.90 9.96
N SER A 481 39.08 20.97 9.51
CA SER A 481 38.42 22.10 8.83
C SER A 481 37.76 21.68 7.50
N GLU A 482 38.47 20.95 6.65
CA GLU A 482 37.98 20.60 5.31
C GLU A 482 36.89 19.52 5.37
N ASP A 483 37.11 18.52 6.22
CA ASP A 483 36.16 17.53 6.71
C ASP A 483 34.84 18.15 7.17
N TYR A 484 34.89 19.12 8.09
CA TYR A 484 33.70 19.82 8.59
C TYR A 484 33.00 20.64 7.50
N LYS A 485 33.75 21.25 6.56
CA LYS A 485 33.18 21.89 5.36
C LYS A 485 32.58 20.89 4.39
N ALA A 486 33.07 19.66 4.30
CA ALA A 486 32.51 18.61 3.44
C ALA A 486 31.17 18.13 4.00
N LEU A 487 31.13 17.75 5.28
CA LEU A 487 29.89 17.41 6.00
C LEU A 487 28.83 18.51 5.88
N ARG A 488 29.21 19.78 6.13
CA ARG A 488 28.29 20.93 6.01
C ARG A 488 27.82 21.16 4.58
N ARG A 489 28.64 20.89 3.55
CA ARG A 489 28.21 20.94 2.14
C ARG A 489 27.21 19.84 1.83
N GLN A 490 27.47 18.58 2.21
CA GLN A 490 26.56 17.46 2.00
C GLN A 490 25.21 17.68 2.71
N LEU A 491 25.22 18.05 3.99
CA LEU A 491 24.00 18.42 4.73
C LEU A 491 23.23 19.56 4.04
N SER A 492 23.95 20.59 3.58
CA SER A 492 23.34 21.72 2.86
C SER A 492 22.76 21.31 1.51
N MET A 493 23.33 20.30 0.82
CA MET A 493 22.77 19.77 -0.43
C MET A 493 21.51 18.97 -0.16
N ASN A 494 21.52 18.05 0.81
CA ASN A 494 20.33 17.25 1.16
C ASN A 494 19.14 18.15 1.56
N ILE A 495 19.36 19.15 2.41
CA ILE A 495 18.33 20.13 2.82
C ILE A 495 17.88 21.01 1.64
N ARG A 496 18.79 21.37 0.72
CA ARG A 496 18.43 22.17 -0.46
C ARG A 496 17.69 21.36 -1.50
N GLN A 497 18.04 20.10 -1.75
CA GLN A 497 17.35 19.25 -2.73
C GLN A 497 15.86 19.13 -2.38
N GLN A 498 15.55 18.81 -1.12
CA GLN A 498 14.18 18.80 -0.60
C GLN A 498 13.41 20.13 -0.74
N LYS A 499 14.11 21.28 -0.85
CA LYS A 499 13.52 22.64 -0.95
C LYS A 499 13.66 23.32 -2.31
N THR A 500 14.34 22.69 -3.28
CA THR A 500 14.67 23.32 -4.58
C THR A 500 14.48 22.40 -5.79
N GLU A 501 14.29 21.10 -5.58
CA GLU A 501 13.59 20.28 -6.59
C GLU A 501 12.19 20.86 -6.79
N ARG A 502 11.85 21.14 -8.05
CA ARG A 502 10.45 21.39 -8.41
C ARG A 502 9.68 20.07 -8.28
N PRO A 503 8.39 20.08 -7.90
CA PRO A 503 7.57 18.89 -7.92
C PRO A 503 7.71 18.15 -9.26
N ILE A 504 7.91 16.83 -9.21
CA ILE A 504 8.07 16.02 -10.43
C ILE A 504 6.81 16.21 -11.30
N PRO A 505 6.96 16.59 -12.59
CA PRO A 505 5.82 16.83 -13.46
C PRO A 505 4.84 15.66 -13.44
N GLU A 506 3.54 15.95 -13.46
CA GLU A 506 2.50 14.92 -13.45
C GLU A 506 2.68 13.92 -14.60
N GLN A 507 3.08 14.40 -15.79
CA GLN A 507 3.41 13.53 -16.93
C GLN A 507 4.53 12.51 -16.62
N ASP A 508 5.50 12.85 -15.77
CA ASP A 508 6.62 11.98 -15.41
C ASP A 508 6.29 11.04 -14.23
N ARG A 509 5.21 11.31 -13.50
CA ARG A 509 4.63 10.44 -12.44
C ARG A 509 3.56 9.49 -12.98
N MET A 510 2.77 9.96 -13.95
CA MET A 510 1.62 9.26 -14.55
C MET A 510 1.93 8.59 -15.90
N SER A 511 3.18 8.62 -16.36
CA SER A 511 3.61 7.89 -17.55
C SER A 511 5.02 7.33 -17.43
N PHE A 512 5.31 6.31 -18.22
CA PHE A 512 6.62 5.66 -18.26
C PHE A 512 7.73 6.46 -18.95
N ARG A 513 7.59 7.79 -19.16
CA ARG A 513 8.60 8.62 -19.86
C ARG A 513 10.00 8.55 -19.21
N VAL A 514 10.06 8.61 -17.88
CA VAL A 514 11.37 8.55 -17.19
C VAL A 514 11.97 7.16 -17.33
N PHE A 515 11.18 6.09 -17.17
CA PHE A 515 11.61 4.73 -17.48
C PHE A 515 12.07 4.58 -18.94
N GLN A 516 11.32 5.12 -19.91
CA GLN A 516 11.64 5.10 -21.34
C GLN A 516 13.04 5.64 -21.62
N MET A 517 13.38 6.82 -21.07
CA MET A 517 14.72 7.38 -21.22
C MET A 517 15.80 6.45 -20.63
N LYS A 518 15.51 5.83 -19.49
CA LYS A 518 16.44 5.01 -18.70
C LYS A 518 16.68 3.64 -19.32
N ILE A 519 15.63 2.95 -19.75
CA ILE A 519 15.75 1.68 -20.48
C ILE A 519 16.40 1.89 -21.84
N HIS A 520 16.16 3.02 -22.52
CA HIS A 520 16.85 3.35 -23.78
C HIS A 520 18.36 3.57 -23.56
N GLN A 521 18.77 4.21 -22.46
CA GLN A 521 20.19 4.30 -22.05
C GLN A 521 20.78 2.93 -21.69
N ALA A 522 20.01 2.07 -21.00
CA ALA A 522 20.43 0.71 -20.66
C ALA A 522 20.59 -0.19 -21.91
N VAL A 523 19.66 -0.15 -22.86
CA VAL A 523 19.72 -0.90 -24.13
C VAL A 523 20.88 -0.43 -25.03
N LEU A 524 21.31 0.82 -24.92
CA LEU A 524 22.53 1.31 -25.56
C LEU A 524 23.82 0.82 -24.89
N THR A 525 23.79 0.47 -23.59
CA THR A 525 24.98 0.07 -22.80
C THR A 525 25.06 -1.43 -22.53
N PHE A 526 23.97 -2.18 -22.68
CA PHE A 526 23.95 -3.63 -22.44
C PHE A 526 24.85 -4.41 -23.43
N PRO A 527 25.55 -5.46 -22.95
CA PRO A 527 26.18 -6.47 -23.80
C PRO A 527 25.18 -7.08 -24.80
N LYS A 528 25.66 -7.46 -25.98
CA LYS A 528 24.84 -7.90 -27.11
C LYS A 528 24.04 -9.18 -26.81
N VAL A 529 24.55 -10.08 -25.96
CA VAL A 529 23.86 -11.28 -25.46
C VAL A 529 22.72 -10.92 -24.50
N VAL A 530 22.89 -9.90 -23.65
CA VAL A 530 21.83 -9.37 -22.77
C VAL A 530 20.75 -8.71 -23.62
N THR A 531 21.14 -7.89 -24.60
CA THR A 531 20.23 -7.24 -25.55
C THR A 531 19.42 -8.27 -26.36
N LYS A 532 20.06 -9.34 -26.84
CA LYS A 532 19.39 -10.46 -27.53
C LYS A 532 18.39 -11.19 -26.64
N ALA A 533 18.74 -11.47 -25.38
CA ALA A 533 17.84 -12.14 -24.46
C ALA A 533 16.68 -11.25 -24.03
N LEU A 534 16.87 -9.94 -23.85
CA LEU A 534 15.78 -8.98 -23.61
C LEU A 534 14.81 -8.96 -24.79
N PHE A 535 15.32 -8.92 -26.02
CA PHE A 535 14.53 -9.03 -27.24
C PHE A 535 13.75 -10.35 -27.31
N GLN A 536 14.40 -11.49 -27.05
CA GLN A 536 13.74 -12.80 -27.04
C GLN A 536 12.69 -12.92 -25.93
N TYR A 537 12.99 -12.47 -24.71
CA TYR A 537 12.07 -12.49 -23.58
C TYR A 537 10.81 -11.66 -23.90
N LEU A 538 10.98 -10.42 -24.36
CA LEU A 538 9.84 -9.57 -24.75
C LEU A 538 9.08 -10.10 -25.97
N SER A 539 9.69 -10.95 -26.81
CA SER A 539 9.04 -11.60 -27.97
C SER A 539 8.27 -12.89 -27.63
N THR A 540 8.36 -13.42 -26.41
CA THR A 540 7.47 -14.50 -25.95
C THR A 540 6.23 -13.94 -25.27
N GLU A 541 5.19 -14.76 -25.12
CA GLU A 541 4.02 -14.46 -24.27
C GLU A 541 4.15 -15.03 -22.85
N GLU A 542 5.28 -15.69 -22.52
CA GLU A 542 5.52 -16.29 -21.19
C GLU A 542 5.67 -15.21 -20.10
N TYR A 543 4.90 -15.34 -19.02
CA TYR A 543 4.89 -14.43 -17.87
C TYR A 543 5.63 -15.04 -16.69
N HIS A 544 6.71 -14.39 -16.23
CA HIS A 544 7.52 -14.86 -15.09
C HIS A 544 7.54 -13.77 -14.01
N PRO A 545 6.68 -13.84 -12.97
CA PRO A 545 6.64 -12.82 -11.93
C PRO A 545 7.96 -12.77 -11.15
N PRO A 546 8.38 -11.60 -10.62
CA PRO A 546 9.45 -11.56 -9.64
C PRO A 546 8.97 -12.24 -8.36
N THR A 547 9.67 -13.28 -7.91
CA THR A 547 9.26 -14.12 -6.78
C THR A 547 10.39 -14.34 -5.80
N MET A 548 10.05 -14.53 -4.52
CA MET A 548 11.02 -14.93 -3.48
C MET A 548 11.12 -16.46 -3.36
N ASP A 549 10.34 -17.19 -4.16
CA ASP A 549 10.34 -18.66 -4.19
C ASP A 549 11.65 -19.21 -4.79
N SER A 550 12.38 -19.95 -3.96
CA SER A 550 13.64 -20.60 -4.33
C SER A 550 13.49 -21.81 -5.27
N GLU A 551 12.28 -22.36 -5.42
CA GLU A 551 12.02 -23.46 -6.35
C GLU A 551 11.71 -22.98 -7.78
N TYR A 552 11.49 -21.67 -7.98
CA TYR A 552 11.19 -21.11 -9.30
C TYR A 552 12.45 -21.01 -10.18
N SER A 553 12.52 -21.85 -11.22
CA SER A 553 13.63 -21.84 -12.20
C SER A 553 13.75 -20.48 -12.92
N ASN A 554 14.97 -19.93 -12.95
CA ASN A 554 15.24 -18.64 -13.57
C ASN A 554 15.00 -18.73 -15.10
N PRO A 555 14.04 -17.99 -15.67
CA PRO A 555 13.64 -18.13 -17.08
C PRO A 555 14.77 -17.79 -18.06
N LEU A 556 15.75 -16.97 -17.63
CA LEU A 556 16.87 -16.59 -18.47
C LEU A 556 17.89 -17.73 -18.65
N GLU A 557 17.81 -18.83 -17.90
CA GLU A 557 18.64 -20.03 -18.11
C GLU A 557 18.53 -20.59 -19.54
N ARG A 558 17.38 -20.37 -20.19
CA ARG A 558 17.13 -20.76 -21.59
C ARG A 558 17.65 -19.75 -22.62
N LEU A 559 17.81 -18.48 -22.24
CA LEU A 559 18.07 -17.34 -23.14
C LEU A 559 19.53 -16.84 -23.10
N LEU A 560 20.26 -17.13 -22.02
CA LEU A 560 21.60 -16.64 -21.75
C LEU A 560 22.58 -17.81 -21.58
N PRO A 561 23.83 -17.74 -22.12
CA PRO A 561 24.82 -18.80 -22.01
C PRO A 561 25.04 -19.33 -20.58
N ALA A 562 25.20 -20.64 -20.46
CA ALA A 562 25.44 -21.32 -19.18
C ALA A 562 26.63 -20.70 -18.43
N ASN A 563 26.57 -20.75 -17.09
CA ASN A 563 27.45 -19.99 -16.19
C ASN A 563 28.97 -20.22 -16.42
N GLU A 564 29.36 -21.37 -16.99
CA GLU A 564 30.75 -21.64 -17.37
C GLU A 564 31.24 -20.85 -18.59
N ALA A 565 30.35 -20.54 -19.54
CA ALA A 565 30.64 -19.82 -20.79
C ALA A 565 30.28 -18.32 -20.73
N TRP A 566 29.49 -17.91 -19.73
CA TRP A 566 28.95 -16.55 -19.59
C TRP A 566 30.02 -15.45 -19.64
N ASP A 567 31.09 -15.57 -18.86
CA ASP A 567 32.13 -14.52 -18.78
C ASP A 567 32.93 -14.39 -20.09
N ALA A 568 33.16 -15.52 -20.79
CA ALA A 568 33.82 -15.52 -22.09
C ALA A 568 32.95 -14.87 -23.18
N ALA A 569 31.64 -15.17 -23.19
CA ALA A 569 30.69 -14.54 -24.11
C ALA A 569 30.55 -13.03 -23.86
N LEU A 570 30.59 -12.59 -22.59
CA LEU A 570 30.61 -11.16 -22.26
C LEU A 570 31.90 -10.45 -22.72
N LEU A 571 33.05 -11.11 -22.66
CA LEU A 571 34.31 -10.55 -23.17
C LEU A 571 34.28 -10.39 -24.69
N GLU A 572 33.87 -11.43 -25.42
CA GLU A 572 33.71 -11.41 -26.89
C GLU A 572 32.73 -10.30 -27.35
N ASP A 573 31.60 -10.15 -26.63
CA ASP A 573 30.63 -9.07 -26.89
C ASP A 573 31.18 -7.66 -26.61
N ILE A 574 32.04 -7.48 -25.60
CA ILE A 574 32.62 -6.18 -25.26
C ILE A 574 33.61 -5.74 -26.34
N GLU A 575 34.45 -6.66 -26.82
CA GLU A 575 35.35 -6.39 -27.95
C GLU A 575 34.55 -6.04 -29.22
N ALA A 576 33.45 -6.76 -29.49
CA ALA A 576 32.56 -6.46 -30.62
C ALA A 576 31.73 -5.16 -30.46
N MET A 577 31.54 -4.65 -29.24
CA MET A 577 30.85 -3.37 -29.01
C MET A 577 31.70 -2.15 -29.38
N GLU A 578 33.03 -2.27 -29.41
CA GLU A 578 33.91 -1.22 -29.95
C GLU A 578 33.69 -1.04 -31.46
N GLU A 579 33.45 -2.15 -32.20
CA GLU A 579 33.05 -2.12 -33.61
C GLU A 579 31.65 -1.53 -33.79
N GLU A 580 30.63 -1.99 -33.04
CA GLU A 580 29.26 -1.45 -33.11
C GLU A 580 29.21 0.06 -32.82
N ARG A 581 30.07 0.59 -31.95
CA ARG A 581 30.19 2.03 -31.65
C ARG A 581 30.67 2.87 -32.84
N THR A 582 31.27 2.24 -33.86
CA THR A 582 31.73 2.90 -35.10
C THR A 582 30.94 2.50 -36.36
N GLY A 583 29.94 1.62 -36.22
CA GLY A 583 29.21 1.00 -37.32
C GLY A 583 27.69 0.97 -37.13
N GLU A 584 27.03 -0.03 -37.72
CA GLU A 584 25.58 -0.21 -37.63
C GLU A 584 25.22 -1.16 -36.48
N MET A 585 24.36 -0.70 -35.56
CA MET A 585 23.90 -1.51 -34.41
C MET A 585 23.23 -2.82 -34.83
N CYS A 586 23.32 -3.86 -33.99
CA CYS A 586 22.58 -5.10 -34.24
C CYS A 586 21.05 -4.89 -34.33
N ALA A 587 20.36 -5.83 -34.98
CA ALA A 587 18.93 -5.70 -35.28
C ALA A 587 18.07 -5.73 -34.01
N GLU A 588 18.48 -6.55 -33.03
CA GLU A 588 17.81 -6.71 -31.74
C GLU A 588 17.90 -5.43 -30.90
N ARG A 589 19.06 -4.76 -30.89
CA ARG A 589 19.23 -3.45 -30.22
C ARG A 589 18.33 -2.40 -30.87
N ARG A 590 18.33 -2.31 -32.19
CA ARG A 590 17.46 -1.36 -32.93
C ARG A 590 15.97 -1.61 -32.71
N PHE A 591 15.55 -2.88 -32.68
CA PHE A 591 14.16 -3.23 -32.37
C PHE A 591 13.78 -2.76 -30.96
N LEU A 592 14.61 -3.04 -29.95
CA LEU A 592 14.33 -2.63 -28.57
C LEU A 592 14.31 -1.10 -28.41
N LEU A 593 15.25 -0.37 -29.03
CA LEU A 593 15.25 1.10 -28.98
C LEU A 593 13.97 1.67 -29.63
N ASN A 594 13.50 1.10 -30.74
CA ASN A 594 12.24 1.50 -31.38
C ASN A 594 11.02 1.15 -30.50
N LEU A 595 10.95 -0.07 -29.94
CA LEU A 595 9.89 -0.53 -29.04
C LEU A 595 9.73 0.41 -27.83
N PHE A 596 10.85 0.76 -27.19
CA PHE A 596 10.84 1.70 -26.07
C PHE A 596 10.55 3.14 -26.53
N ALA A 597 10.96 3.56 -27.74
CA ALA A 597 10.62 4.88 -28.28
C ALA A 597 9.10 5.05 -28.54
N SER A 598 8.40 4.00 -29.01
CA SER A 598 6.94 4.00 -29.23
C SER A 598 6.13 3.47 -28.05
N ILE A 599 6.71 3.38 -26.84
CA ILE A 599 6.06 2.72 -25.68
C ILE A 599 4.70 3.33 -25.30
N HIS A 600 4.48 4.62 -25.59
CA HIS A 600 3.22 5.32 -25.30
C HIS A 600 2.16 5.21 -26.42
N ASP A 601 2.51 4.61 -27.57
CA ASP A 601 1.62 4.46 -28.73
C ASP A 601 0.80 3.16 -28.71
N TYR A 602 1.00 2.31 -27.70
CA TYR A 602 0.27 1.05 -27.47
C TYR A 602 -1.03 1.26 -26.69
N ASP A 603 -2.01 0.36 -26.87
CA ASP A 603 -3.33 0.45 -26.24
C ASP A 603 -3.28 0.44 -24.69
N ASP A 604 -2.30 -0.27 -24.11
CA ASP A 604 -2.00 -0.33 -22.67
C ASP A 604 -1.04 0.80 -22.21
N LYS A 605 -0.74 1.77 -23.08
CA LYS A 605 0.30 2.81 -22.90
C LYS A 605 1.69 2.23 -22.58
N GLY A 606 1.91 0.96 -22.91
CA GLY A 606 3.13 0.20 -22.72
C GLY A 606 3.29 -0.50 -21.37
N GLU A 607 2.27 -0.50 -20.50
CA GLU A 607 2.34 -1.07 -19.14
C GLU A 607 2.83 -2.52 -19.11
N SER A 608 2.33 -3.39 -20.00
CA SER A 608 2.77 -4.78 -20.14
C SER A 608 4.25 -4.87 -20.56
N THR A 609 4.69 -3.98 -21.46
CA THR A 609 6.10 -3.90 -21.90
C THR A 609 7.01 -3.47 -20.75
N VAL A 610 6.57 -2.54 -19.90
CA VAL A 610 7.29 -2.12 -18.69
C VAL A 610 7.35 -3.26 -17.67
N ILE A 611 6.22 -3.88 -17.32
CA ILE A 611 6.14 -4.98 -16.36
C ILE A 611 7.05 -6.15 -16.77
N ARG A 612 7.01 -6.57 -18.05
CA ARG A 612 7.88 -7.65 -18.55
C ARG A 612 9.35 -7.25 -18.65
N SER A 613 9.64 -5.96 -18.88
CA SER A 613 11.02 -5.44 -18.79
C SER A 613 11.54 -5.49 -17.34
N ILE A 614 10.72 -5.14 -16.34
CA ILE A 614 11.08 -5.23 -14.92
C ILE A 614 11.35 -6.69 -14.51
N GLN A 615 10.52 -7.63 -14.95
CA GLN A 615 10.74 -9.06 -14.72
C GLN A 615 12.12 -9.50 -15.26
N PHE A 616 12.40 -9.20 -16.54
CA PHE A 616 13.70 -9.51 -17.15
C PHE A 616 14.86 -8.87 -16.38
N LEU A 617 14.75 -7.60 -16.00
CA LEU A 617 15.77 -6.87 -15.24
C LEU A 617 16.01 -7.51 -13.86
N GLY A 618 14.96 -7.92 -13.15
CA GLY A 618 15.08 -8.64 -11.88
C GLY A 618 15.84 -9.96 -12.03
N TRP A 619 15.41 -10.83 -12.96
CA TRP A 619 16.07 -12.11 -13.22
C TRP A 619 17.50 -11.97 -13.75
N LEU A 620 17.79 -10.91 -14.51
CA LEU A 620 19.14 -10.54 -14.96
C LEU A 620 20.00 -10.09 -13.78
N ALA A 621 19.47 -9.30 -12.86
CA ALA A 621 20.20 -8.82 -11.69
C ALA A 621 20.59 -9.98 -10.77
N VAL A 622 19.63 -10.87 -10.45
CA VAL A 622 19.86 -12.13 -9.72
C VAL A 622 21.02 -12.93 -10.32
N ARG A 623 20.97 -13.20 -11.65
CA ARG A 623 22.01 -13.98 -12.32
C ARG A 623 23.34 -13.24 -12.42
N THR A 624 23.34 -11.93 -12.60
CA THR A 624 24.56 -11.11 -12.65
C THR A 624 25.28 -11.14 -11.30
N ALA A 625 24.54 -11.07 -10.19
CA ALA A 625 25.06 -11.23 -8.85
C ALA A 625 25.61 -12.65 -8.63
N GLN A 626 24.84 -13.70 -8.95
CA GLN A 626 25.29 -15.10 -8.90
C GLN A 626 26.61 -15.32 -9.68
N MET A 627 26.72 -14.76 -10.88
CA MET A 627 27.94 -14.84 -11.68
C MET A 627 29.14 -14.12 -11.05
N LYS A 628 28.91 -12.99 -10.36
CA LYS A 628 29.94 -12.30 -9.57
C LYS A 628 30.45 -13.20 -8.44
N HIS A 629 29.55 -13.80 -7.64
CA HIS A 629 29.91 -14.77 -6.57
C HIS A 629 30.73 -15.95 -7.13
N ILE A 630 30.32 -16.51 -8.28
CA ILE A 630 31.02 -17.62 -8.95
C ILE A 630 32.45 -17.24 -9.38
N LEU A 631 32.72 -15.97 -9.69
CA LEU A 631 34.06 -15.47 -10.03
C LEU A 631 34.90 -15.16 -8.79
N ASP A 632 34.32 -14.52 -7.76
CA ASP A 632 34.99 -14.26 -6.49
C ASP A 632 35.39 -15.58 -5.79
N ALA A 633 34.61 -16.66 -5.96
CA ALA A 633 34.92 -18.00 -5.47
C ALA A 633 36.05 -18.75 -6.23
N LYS A 634 36.56 -18.23 -7.37
CA LYS A 634 37.61 -18.90 -8.16
C LYS A 634 39.02 -18.49 -7.71
N GLU A 635 39.62 -19.40 -6.94
CA GLU A 635 40.91 -19.31 -6.24
C GLU A 635 42.17 -18.98 -7.13
N PRO A 636 43.34 -18.67 -6.55
CA PRO A 636 44.06 -17.42 -6.84
C PRO A 636 45.10 -17.50 -7.97
N LYS A 637 44.76 -18.07 -9.14
CA LYS A 637 45.74 -18.33 -10.23
C LYS A 637 45.87 -17.26 -11.32
N SER A 638 45.00 -16.26 -11.37
CA SER A 638 45.04 -15.14 -12.33
C SER A 638 45.73 -13.90 -11.75
N THR A 639 46.23 -13.03 -12.63
CA THR A 639 46.88 -11.76 -12.24
C THR A 639 45.90 -10.82 -11.55
N ASN A 640 46.42 -9.89 -10.74
CA ASN A 640 45.57 -9.06 -9.88
C ASN A 640 44.65 -8.11 -10.69
N ASP A 641 45.15 -7.59 -11.81
CA ASP A 641 44.43 -6.63 -12.66
C ASP A 641 43.31 -7.29 -13.47
N GLU A 642 43.52 -8.51 -14.00
CA GLU A 642 42.50 -9.30 -14.72
C GLU A 642 41.30 -9.63 -13.80
N ARG A 643 41.57 -9.91 -12.51
CA ARG A 643 40.54 -10.17 -11.49
C ARG A 643 39.68 -8.93 -11.24
N VAL A 644 40.34 -7.81 -10.99
CA VAL A 644 39.70 -6.52 -10.71
C VAL A 644 38.86 -6.07 -11.90
N SER A 645 39.41 -6.09 -13.12
CA SER A 645 38.67 -5.80 -14.35
C SER A 645 37.46 -6.72 -14.54
N SER A 646 37.57 -8.01 -14.19
CA SER A 646 36.48 -8.96 -14.35
C SER A 646 35.34 -8.74 -13.36
N ARG A 647 35.64 -8.54 -12.07
CA ARG A 647 34.63 -8.21 -11.04
C ARG A 647 33.85 -6.94 -11.41
N HIS A 648 34.56 -5.92 -11.89
CA HIS A 648 33.99 -4.63 -12.29
C HIS A 648 32.93 -4.73 -13.41
N ARG A 649 33.02 -5.70 -14.35
CA ARG A 649 31.99 -5.90 -15.39
C ARG A 649 30.60 -6.19 -14.81
N TYR A 650 30.55 -7.01 -13.75
CA TYR A 650 29.31 -7.41 -13.09
C TYR A 650 28.78 -6.30 -12.18
N GLU A 651 29.66 -5.60 -11.47
CA GLU A 651 29.30 -4.41 -10.69
C GLU A 651 28.69 -3.32 -11.60
N LEU A 652 29.25 -3.08 -12.80
CA LEU A 652 28.69 -2.15 -13.78
C LEU A 652 27.33 -2.61 -14.37
N LEU A 653 27.16 -3.91 -14.66
CA LEU A 653 25.89 -4.42 -15.18
C LEU A 653 24.78 -4.36 -14.11
N LEU A 654 25.08 -4.69 -12.85
CA LEU A 654 24.18 -4.47 -11.71
C LEU A 654 23.82 -2.99 -11.54
N ALA A 655 24.80 -2.09 -11.67
CA ALA A 655 24.59 -0.65 -11.60
C ALA A 655 23.65 -0.13 -12.70
N VAL A 656 23.79 -0.59 -13.95
CA VAL A 656 22.87 -0.23 -15.07
C VAL A 656 21.45 -0.77 -14.82
N VAL A 657 21.32 -2.02 -14.35
CA VAL A 657 19.99 -2.59 -14.04
C VAL A 657 19.32 -1.85 -12.89
N LEU A 658 20.05 -1.58 -11.81
CA LEU A 658 19.53 -0.83 -10.66
C LEU A 658 19.11 0.59 -11.06
N HIS A 659 19.81 1.23 -12.02
CA HIS A 659 19.45 2.56 -12.50
C HIS A 659 18.07 2.61 -13.18
N VAL A 660 17.70 1.57 -13.93
CA VAL A 660 16.37 1.46 -14.54
C VAL A 660 15.31 1.16 -13.47
N LEU A 661 15.61 0.25 -12.53
CA LEU A 661 14.69 -0.08 -11.44
C LEU A 661 14.44 1.12 -10.50
N GLU A 662 15.49 1.85 -10.11
CA GLU A 662 15.39 3.09 -9.31
C GLU A 662 14.50 4.13 -10.01
N SER A 663 14.58 4.24 -11.35
CA SER A 663 13.80 5.23 -12.11
C SER A 663 12.28 5.01 -12.13
N LEU A 664 11.83 3.80 -11.80
CA LEU A 664 10.41 3.47 -11.68
C LEU A 664 9.83 3.90 -10.33
N SER A 665 10.68 4.20 -9.33
CA SER A 665 10.26 4.54 -7.96
C SER A 665 9.36 5.79 -7.88
N ILE A 666 9.45 6.70 -8.86
CA ILE A 666 8.65 7.93 -8.93
C ILE A 666 7.25 7.74 -9.54
N ILE A 667 6.98 6.58 -10.17
CA ILE A 667 5.76 6.36 -10.96
C ILE A 667 4.61 5.94 -10.03
N GLU A 668 3.41 6.47 -10.29
CA GLU A 668 2.22 6.30 -9.43
C GLU A 668 1.31 5.13 -9.86
N ASN A 669 1.76 4.29 -10.80
CA ASN A 669 1.09 3.05 -11.19
C ASN A 669 1.43 1.91 -10.21
N HIS A 670 0.42 1.41 -9.48
CA HIS A 670 0.58 0.38 -8.45
C HIS A 670 1.12 -0.97 -8.98
N ALA A 671 0.59 -1.47 -10.10
CA ALA A 671 0.99 -2.78 -10.64
C ALA A 671 2.47 -2.81 -11.06
N THR A 672 2.96 -1.71 -11.65
CA THR A 672 4.37 -1.50 -11.97
C THR A 672 5.22 -1.39 -10.71
N TRP A 673 4.73 -0.71 -9.67
CA TRP A 673 5.44 -0.49 -8.42
C TRP A 673 5.67 -1.79 -7.64
N ASP A 674 4.65 -2.64 -7.50
CA ASP A 674 4.76 -3.93 -6.80
C ASP A 674 5.73 -4.89 -7.51
N VAL A 675 5.69 -4.95 -8.85
CA VAL A 675 6.62 -5.75 -9.66
C VAL A 675 8.06 -5.22 -9.53
N MET A 676 8.25 -3.89 -9.51
CA MET A 676 9.57 -3.28 -9.30
C MET A 676 10.13 -3.53 -7.90
N VAL A 677 9.32 -3.35 -6.85
CA VAL A 677 9.76 -3.60 -5.47
C VAL A 677 10.10 -5.07 -5.27
N ASN A 678 9.31 -6.00 -5.82
CA ASN A 678 9.65 -7.42 -5.74
C ASN A 678 10.90 -7.77 -6.58
N ALA A 679 11.15 -7.13 -7.73
CA ALA A 679 12.42 -7.28 -8.45
C ALA A 679 13.64 -6.78 -7.63
N LEU A 680 13.50 -5.67 -6.90
CA LEU A 680 14.53 -5.19 -5.96
C LEU A 680 14.74 -6.14 -4.77
N LYS A 681 13.68 -6.77 -4.24
CA LYS A 681 13.80 -7.80 -3.19
C LYS A 681 14.57 -9.04 -3.68
N MET A 682 14.30 -9.55 -4.90
CA MET A 682 15.06 -10.66 -5.49
C MET A 682 16.55 -10.32 -5.61
N LEU A 683 16.85 -9.08 -6.03
CA LEU A 683 18.21 -8.58 -6.12
C LEU A 683 18.88 -8.56 -4.74
N ILE A 684 18.26 -7.96 -3.72
CA ILE A 684 18.85 -7.88 -2.36
C ILE A 684 19.22 -9.28 -1.82
N LEU A 685 18.35 -10.28 -1.96
CA LEU A 685 18.63 -11.67 -1.56
C LEU A 685 19.79 -12.33 -2.33
N SER A 686 20.19 -11.76 -3.48
CA SER A 686 21.26 -12.27 -4.34
C SER A 686 22.61 -11.57 -4.16
N LEU A 687 22.68 -10.49 -3.37
CA LEU A 687 23.88 -9.66 -3.20
C LEU A 687 24.77 -10.09 -2.01
N THR A 688 26.03 -9.66 -1.99
CA THR A 688 26.87 -9.68 -0.77
C THR A 688 26.58 -8.48 0.13
N ASP A 689 26.98 -8.53 1.42
CA ASP A 689 27.01 -7.35 2.31
C ASP A 689 27.76 -6.15 1.65
N ASP A 690 28.86 -6.42 0.93
CA ASP A 690 29.67 -5.44 0.19
C ASP A 690 28.91 -4.83 -1.01
N ASP A 691 28.09 -5.61 -1.71
CA ASP A 691 27.23 -5.14 -2.80
C ASP A 691 26.01 -4.36 -2.31
N VAL A 692 25.40 -4.78 -1.20
CA VAL A 692 24.27 -4.05 -0.57
C VAL A 692 24.75 -2.68 -0.09
N ASP A 693 25.91 -2.60 0.57
CA ASP A 693 26.54 -1.31 0.87
C ASP A 693 26.85 -0.54 -0.42
N LYS A 694 27.48 -1.16 -1.41
CA LYS A 694 27.91 -0.44 -2.62
C LYS A 694 26.79 0.14 -3.48
N LEU A 695 25.67 -0.57 -3.62
CA LEU A 695 24.63 -0.28 -4.60
C LEU A 695 23.34 0.25 -3.96
N LEU A 696 22.86 -0.40 -2.89
CA LEU A 696 21.55 -0.09 -2.31
C LEU A 696 21.60 1.08 -1.33
N VAL A 697 22.67 1.22 -0.54
CA VAL A 697 22.80 2.32 0.43
C VAL A 697 22.80 3.71 -0.25
N PRO A 698 23.52 3.96 -1.36
CA PRO A 698 23.39 5.20 -2.11
C PRO A 698 22.00 5.41 -2.73
N MET A 699 21.33 4.34 -3.20
CA MET A 699 19.96 4.43 -3.71
C MET A 699 19.00 4.89 -2.61
N PHE A 700 19.10 4.32 -1.41
CA PHE A 700 18.31 4.74 -0.25
C PHE A 700 18.60 6.21 0.12
N ALA A 701 19.88 6.60 0.10
CA ALA A 701 20.31 7.96 0.41
C ALA A 701 19.79 9.02 -0.60
N ARG A 702 19.58 8.63 -1.87
CA ARG A 702 18.90 9.48 -2.90
C ARG A 702 17.39 9.46 -2.76
N LEU A 703 16.76 8.29 -2.80
CA LEU A 703 15.30 8.14 -2.78
C LEU A 703 14.66 8.74 -1.52
N SER A 704 15.35 8.67 -0.37
CA SER A 704 14.85 9.23 0.90
C SER A 704 14.76 10.77 0.96
N ILE A 705 15.34 11.49 0.01
CA ILE A 705 15.26 12.95 -0.09
C ILE A 705 14.57 13.43 -1.38
N SER A 706 14.04 12.50 -2.20
CA SER A 706 13.33 12.82 -3.43
C SER A 706 12.07 13.64 -3.15
N SER A 707 11.80 14.61 -4.02
CA SER A 707 10.52 15.34 -4.05
C SER A 707 9.29 14.41 -4.16
N SER A 708 9.37 13.24 -4.80
CA SER A 708 8.22 12.32 -4.91
C SER A 708 7.96 11.51 -3.61
N PRO A 709 6.70 11.40 -3.15
CA PRO A 709 6.32 10.48 -2.08
C PRO A 709 6.50 8.99 -2.46
N THR A 710 6.18 8.58 -3.69
CA THR A 710 6.32 7.17 -4.12
C THR A 710 7.78 6.72 -4.09
N ALA A 711 8.70 7.62 -4.47
CA ALA A 711 10.13 7.38 -4.40
C ALA A 711 10.62 7.21 -2.96
N ARG A 712 10.10 8.03 -2.02
CA ARG A 712 10.41 7.92 -0.58
C ARG A 712 9.87 6.65 0.08
N ILE A 713 8.82 6.03 -0.46
CA ILE A 713 8.27 4.76 0.09
C ILE A 713 9.16 3.55 -0.25
N VAL A 714 9.82 3.52 -1.41
CA VAL A 714 10.69 2.39 -1.82
C VAL A 714 11.79 2.01 -0.81
N PRO A 715 12.64 2.94 -0.30
CA PRO A 715 13.64 2.59 0.71
C PRO A 715 13.03 2.16 2.05
N VAL A 716 11.79 2.54 2.36
CA VAL A 716 11.07 2.05 3.55
C VAL A 716 10.65 0.59 3.35
N ALA A 717 10.03 0.28 2.21
CA ALA A 717 9.53 -1.05 1.85
C ALA A 717 10.63 -2.12 1.67
N LEU A 718 11.89 -1.70 1.55
CA LEU A 718 13.08 -2.55 1.42
C LEU A 718 13.97 -2.54 2.69
N LEU A 719 13.65 -1.73 3.71
CA LEU A 719 14.56 -1.47 4.83
C LEU A 719 14.81 -2.72 5.70
N SER A 720 13.78 -3.51 6.01
CA SER A 720 13.93 -4.74 6.80
C SER A 720 14.84 -5.77 6.13
N MET A 721 14.95 -5.77 4.80
CA MET A 721 15.86 -6.65 4.06
C MET A 721 17.29 -6.08 3.98
N VAL A 722 17.45 -4.75 3.89
CA VAL A 722 18.79 -4.11 3.80
C VAL A 722 19.47 -3.95 5.17
N TYR A 723 18.70 -3.75 6.25
CA TYR A 723 19.23 -3.44 7.58
C TYR A 723 20.19 -4.50 8.18
N PRO A 724 19.99 -5.82 7.98
CA PRO A 724 20.93 -6.84 8.46
C PRO A 724 22.31 -6.76 7.82
N HIS A 725 22.37 -6.52 6.50
CA HIS A 725 23.60 -6.56 5.71
C HIS A 725 24.55 -5.38 5.96
N VAL A 726 23.99 -4.19 6.23
CA VAL A 726 24.77 -3.00 6.54
C VAL A 726 25.26 -2.99 7.99
N ARG A 727 26.35 -2.25 8.28
CA ARG A 727 26.97 -2.18 9.62
C ARG A 727 27.39 -0.75 9.99
N GLY A 728 27.88 -0.57 11.22
CA GLY A 728 28.44 0.69 11.70
C GLY A 728 27.50 1.88 11.50
N ASP A 729 28.05 2.97 10.99
CA ASP A 729 27.34 4.24 10.85
C ASP A 729 26.21 4.22 9.81
N VAL A 730 26.24 3.31 8.84
CA VAL A 730 25.14 3.17 7.86
C VAL A 730 23.84 2.79 8.57
N ARG A 731 23.89 1.91 9.59
CA ARG A 731 22.73 1.63 10.43
C ARG A 731 22.22 2.89 11.16
N VAL A 732 23.10 3.80 11.57
CA VAL A 732 22.69 5.05 12.22
C VAL A 732 22.02 5.99 11.21
N GLN A 733 22.56 6.11 10.00
CA GLN A 733 21.93 6.90 8.92
C GLN A 733 20.56 6.37 8.52
N LEU A 734 20.41 5.05 8.37
CA LEU A 734 19.12 4.42 8.03
C LEU A 734 18.08 4.60 9.14
N ARG A 735 18.49 4.56 10.42
CA ARG A 735 17.57 4.89 11.53
C ARG A 735 17.19 6.37 11.52
N GLY A 736 18.15 7.28 11.32
CA GLY A 736 17.89 8.72 11.14
C GLY A 736 17.02 9.05 9.92
N MET A 737 17.16 8.31 8.83
CA MET A 737 16.33 8.37 7.62
C MET A 737 14.88 8.00 7.95
N LEU A 738 14.67 6.87 8.62
CA LEU A 738 13.33 6.43 9.00
C LEU A 738 12.71 7.34 10.07
N ASP A 739 13.51 7.86 11.01
CA ASP A 739 13.08 8.89 11.97
C ASP A 739 12.57 10.17 11.27
N ARG A 740 13.16 10.57 10.13
CA ARG A 740 12.66 11.65 9.28
C ARG A 740 11.37 11.25 8.54
N MET A 741 11.35 10.09 7.89
CA MET A 741 10.17 9.58 7.16
C MET A 741 8.94 9.35 8.06
N CYS A 742 9.16 9.06 9.34
CA CYS A 742 8.11 8.98 10.36
C CYS A 742 7.46 10.35 10.68
N ASN A 743 8.05 11.45 10.22
CA ASN A 743 7.57 12.83 10.34
C ASN A 743 7.50 13.49 8.95
N ASP A 744 7.33 12.71 7.88
CA ASP A 744 7.22 13.19 6.50
C ASP A 744 5.91 13.95 6.29
N ASP A 745 5.93 15.04 5.52
CA ASP A 745 4.74 15.84 5.24
C ASP A 745 3.62 15.00 4.60
N ASN A 746 3.97 14.01 3.76
CA ASN A 746 3.00 13.15 3.08
C ASN A 746 2.61 11.92 3.95
N PRO A 747 1.32 11.73 4.27
CA PRO A 747 0.89 10.67 5.17
C PRO A 747 1.05 9.25 4.59
N LEU A 748 1.15 9.08 3.26
CA LEU A 748 1.39 7.76 2.66
C LEU A 748 2.82 7.26 2.96
N VAL A 749 3.79 8.17 3.10
CA VAL A 749 5.15 7.86 3.56
C VAL A 749 5.12 7.46 5.04
N ARG A 750 4.45 8.23 5.90
CA ARG A 750 4.30 7.91 7.34
C ARG A 750 3.57 6.58 7.58
N ARG A 751 2.53 6.29 6.78
CA ARG A 751 1.84 4.99 6.74
C ARG A 751 2.78 3.85 6.34
N ALA A 752 3.63 4.04 5.32
CA ALA A 752 4.60 3.03 4.90
C ALA A 752 5.65 2.75 5.99
N VAL A 753 6.14 3.79 6.70
CA VAL A 753 7.01 3.59 7.88
C VAL A 753 6.31 2.74 8.93
N THR A 754 5.04 3.03 9.19
CA THR A 754 4.21 2.32 10.17
C THR A 754 4.02 0.84 9.81
N SER A 755 3.86 0.51 8.53
CA SER A 755 3.69 -0.90 8.10
C SER A 755 4.93 -1.78 8.30
N VAL A 756 6.15 -1.21 8.33
CA VAL A 756 7.40 -2.01 8.41
C VAL A 756 8.00 -2.10 9.82
N ILE A 757 7.35 -1.53 10.85
CA ILE A 757 7.92 -1.47 12.21
C ILE A 757 8.17 -2.88 12.80
N GLY A 758 7.25 -3.83 12.57
CA GLY A 758 7.39 -5.22 13.02
C GLY A 758 8.55 -5.93 12.33
N ASP A 759 8.58 -5.92 10.99
CA ASP A 759 9.64 -6.53 10.18
C ASP A 759 11.03 -5.94 10.49
N LEU A 760 11.08 -4.64 10.77
CA LEU A 760 12.32 -3.96 11.13
C LEU A 760 12.80 -4.29 12.54
N ALA A 761 11.88 -4.56 13.49
CA ALA A 761 12.26 -5.15 14.77
C ALA A 761 12.85 -6.55 14.55
N ALA A 762 12.22 -7.39 13.75
CA ALA A 762 12.71 -8.73 13.41
C ALA A 762 14.11 -8.70 12.75
N ALA A 763 14.33 -7.75 11.83
CA ALA A 763 15.60 -7.59 11.12
C ALA A 763 16.73 -6.95 11.95
N GLY A 764 16.40 -6.10 12.92
CA GLY A 764 17.37 -5.41 13.77
C GLY A 764 17.70 -6.12 15.09
N GLY A 765 16.83 -7.04 15.54
CA GLY A 765 16.97 -7.78 16.80
C GLY A 765 16.72 -6.93 18.05
N ALA A 766 17.03 -7.49 19.22
CA ALA A 766 16.86 -6.81 20.51
C ALA A 766 17.47 -5.38 20.59
N PRO A 767 18.64 -5.06 19.98
CA PRO A 767 19.20 -3.70 20.01
C PRO A 767 18.33 -2.59 19.41
N VAL A 768 17.35 -2.92 18.55
CA VAL A 768 16.42 -1.91 17.99
C VAL A 768 15.05 -1.88 18.67
N ALA A 769 14.77 -2.80 19.61
CA ALA A 769 13.44 -3.02 20.20
C ALA A 769 12.81 -1.75 20.80
N SER A 770 13.57 -0.96 21.57
CA SER A 770 13.05 0.30 22.13
C SER A 770 12.83 1.37 21.06
N TRP A 771 13.65 1.40 20.00
CA TRP A 771 13.49 2.35 18.90
C TRP A 771 12.26 2.04 18.06
N THR A 772 11.94 0.77 17.80
CA THR A 772 10.72 0.39 17.06
C THR A 772 9.44 0.67 17.85
N VAL A 773 9.43 0.51 19.18
CA VAL A 773 8.33 1.00 20.04
C VAL A 773 8.17 2.52 19.93
N GLN A 774 9.27 3.28 19.93
CA GLN A 774 9.24 4.75 19.75
C GLN A 774 8.90 5.23 18.34
N LEU A 775 8.99 4.38 17.31
CA LEU A 775 8.40 4.67 15.99
C LEU A 775 6.88 4.54 16.07
N LEU A 776 6.41 3.43 16.65
CA LEU A 776 4.99 3.14 16.78
C LEU A 776 4.26 4.15 17.68
N GLU A 777 4.92 4.66 18.72
CA GLU A 777 4.43 5.77 19.57
C GLU A 777 4.09 7.01 18.73
N LYS A 778 4.94 7.37 17.76
CA LYS A 778 4.68 8.49 16.84
C LYS A 778 3.55 8.17 15.87
N SER A 779 3.54 6.97 15.27
CA SER A 779 2.47 6.52 14.37
C SER A 779 1.10 6.49 15.06
N THR A 780 1.08 6.31 16.38
CA THR A 780 -0.12 6.38 17.23
C THR A 780 -0.56 7.82 17.47
N ALA A 781 0.39 8.76 17.58
CA ALA A 781 0.14 10.18 17.75
C ALA A 781 0.05 10.96 16.42
N ASP A 782 -0.04 10.28 15.28
CA ASP A 782 -0.09 10.90 13.95
C ASP A 782 -1.38 11.71 13.76
N SER A 783 -1.29 12.87 13.11
CA SER A 783 -2.46 13.71 12.83
C SER A 783 -3.46 13.02 11.88
N HIS A 784 -2.99 12.19 10.95
CA HIS A 784 -3.83 11.56 9.94
C HIS A 784 -4.19 10.12 10.31
N ASP A 785 -5.48 9.80 10.28
CA ASP A 785 -6.01 8.55 10.82
C ASP A 785 -5.63 7.32 10.01
N ILE A 786 -5.40 7.42 8.70
CA ILE A 786 -4.82 6.32 7.90
C ILE A 786 -3.49 5.79 8.47
N VAL A 787 -2.70 6.64 9.14
CA VAL A 787 -1.46 6.20 9.80
C VAL A 787 -1.78 5.51 11.12
N ARG A 788 -2.72 6.06 11.90
CA ARG A 788 -3.17 5.48 13.18
C ARG A 788 -3.87 4.13 13.00
N ILE A 789 -4.67 3.94 11.95
CA ILE A 789 -5.29 2.65 11.56
C ILE A 789 -4.20 1.59 11.32
N PHE A 790 -3.12 1.95 10.61
CA PHE A 790 -1.99 1.06 10.40
C PHE A 790 -1.18 0.82 11.68
N ALA A 791 -1.13 1.80 12.61
CA ALA A 791 -0.48 1.65 13.91
C ALA A 791 -1.17 0.60 14.80
N VAL A 792 -2.50 0.43 14.71
CA VAL A 792 -3.21 -0.66 15.42
C VAL A 792 -2.61 -2.03 15.06
N LYS A 793 -2.46 -2.33 13.77
CA LYS A 793 -1.84 -3.58 13.29
C LYS A 793 -0.34 -3.63 13.59
N GLY A 794 0.36 -2.51 13.39
CA GLY A 794 1.77 -2.38 13.74
C GLY A 794 2.06 -2.71 15.21
N CYS A 795 1.14 -2.38 16.12
CA CYS A 795 1.24 -2.68 17.55
C CYS A 795 1.17 -4.20 17.83
N ILE A 796 0.24 -4.90 17.19
CA ILE A 796 0.07 -6.36 17.33
C ILE A 796 1.28 -7.10 16.74
N THR A 797 1.71 -6.71 15.53
CA THR A 797 2.88 -7.32 14.86
C THR A 797 4.17 -7.05 15.64
N LEU A 798 4.34 -5.83 16.17
CA LEU A 798 5.50 -5.48 17.00
C LEU A 798 5.47 -6.25 18.33
N ALA A 799 4.34 -6.30 19.04
CA ALA A 799 4.24 -6.99 20.33
C ALA A 799 4.58 -8.49 20.19
N THR A 800 4.02 -9.14 19.17
CA THR A 800 4.30 -10.55 18.83
C THR A 800 5.79 -10.76 18.48
N THR A 801 6.35 -9.86 17.68
CA THR A 801 7.77 -9.92 17.27
C THR A 801 8.72 -9.69 18.45
N LEU A 802 8.40 -8.76 19.36
CA LEU A 802 9.22 -8.48 20.55
C LEU A 802 9.28 -9.69 21.48
N ARG A 803 8.14 -10.37 21.73
CA ARG A 803 8.12 -11.64 22.50
C ARG A 803 9.07 -12.66 21.90
N ARG A 804 8.89 -12.96 20.60
CA ARG A 804 9.72 -13.93 19.89
C ARG A 804 11.21 -13.56 19.95
N LEU A 805 11.57 -12.31 19.65
CA LEU A 805 12.96 -11.84 19.64
C LEU A 805 13.66 -11.93 21.00
N LEU A 806 12.97 -11.62 22.10
CA LEU A 806 13.58 -11.62 23.43
C LEU A 806 13.69 -13.04 24.03
N HIS A 807 12.86 -14.00 23.63
CA HIS A 807 13.11 -15.42 23.91
C HIS A 807 14.22 -16.04 23.04
N GLU A 808 14.53 -15.46 21.88
CA GLU A 808 15.59 -15.90 20.96
C GLU A 808 16.98 -15.27 21.25
N ASP A 809 17.07 -14.28 22.15
CA ASP A 809 18.30 -13.53 22.41
C ASP A 809 19.29 -14.29 23.32
N GLU A 810 20.35 -14.87 22.73
CA GLU A 810 21.43 -15.60 23.44
C GLU A 810 22.13 -14.78 24.55
N SER A 811 21.98 -13.46 24.57
CA SER A 811 22.54 -12.61 25.63
C SER A 811 21.73 -12.65 26.93
N MET A 812 20.42 -12.91 26.86
CA MET A 812 19.53 -13.09 28.01
C MET A 812 19.53 -14.57 28.44
N LYS A 813 19.88 -14.84 29.71
CA LYS A 813 20.18 -16.22 30.16
C LYS A 813 19.19 -16.77 31.16
N SER A 814 18.27 -15.95 31.63
CA SER A 814 17.16 -16.35 32.49
C SER A 814 15.83 -15.89 31.89
N SER A 815 14.78 -16.70 32.08
CA SER A 815 13.42 -16.31 31.66
C SER A 815 12.92 -15.08 32.41
N GLU A 816 13.41 -14.84 33.64
CA GLU A 816 13.06 -13.65 34.42
C GLU A 816 13.57 -12.35 33.79
N GLU A 817 14.78 -12.34 33.22
CA GLU A 817 15.33 -11.18 32.50
C GLU A 817 14.52 -10.87 31.23
N VAL A 818 14.13 -11.91 30.48
CA VAL A 818 13.30 -11.81 29.27
C VAL A 818 11.92 -11.24 29.60
N GLU A 819 11.22 -11.81 30.59
CA GLU A 819 9.91 -11.32 31.02
C GLU A 819 9.99 -9.91 31.60
N GLN A 820 11.05 -9.57 32.33
CA GLN A 820 11.24 -8.20 32.83
C GLN A 820 11.44 -7.20 31.68
N ALA A 821 12.20 -7.56 30.64
CA ALA A 821 12.41 -6.73 29.46
C ALA A 821 11.12 -6.56 28.65
N LEU A 822 10.39 -7.65 28.39
CA LEU A 822 9.09 -7.63 27.70
C LEU A 822 8.07 -6.76 28.43
N ARG A 823 7.93 -6.95 29.75
CA ARG A 823 7.03 -6.18 30.59
C ARG A 823 7.31 -4.67 30.53
N LEU A 824 8.58 -4.26 30.48
CA LEU A 824 8.95 -2.84 30.34
C LEU A 824 8.55 -2.25 28.98
N LEU A 825 8.67 -3.01 27.88
CA LEU A 825 8.23 -2.57 26.55
C LEU A 825 6.70 -2.56 26.45
N TYR A 826 6.02 -3.61 26.92
CA TYR A 826 4.56 -3.68 26.92
C TYR A 826 3.91 -2.63 27.83
N CYS A 827 4.54 -2.25 28.95
CA CYS A 827 4.09 -1.10 29.76
C CYS A 827 4.21 0.26 29.03
N GLN A 828 5.01 0.38 27.97
CA GLN A 828 5.03 1.55 27.07
C GLN A 828 3.96 1.42 25.97
N MET A 829 3.71 0.20 25.48
CA MET A 829 2.77 -0.05 24.37
C MET A 829 1.29 -0.08 24.79
N VAL A 830 0.95 -0.53 26.00
CA VAL A 830 -0.47 -0.59 26.46
C VAL A 830 -1.17 0.77 26.40
N PRO A 831 -0.60 1.89 26.91
CA PRO A 831 -1.20 3.22 26.76
C PRO A 831 -1.51 3.65 25.31
N MET A 832 -0.81 3.08 24.32
CA MET A 832 -1.09 3.34 22.90
C MET A 832 -2.37 2.63 22.44
N VAL A 833 -2.65 1.44 22.99
CA VAL A 833 -3.92 0.74 22.77
C VAL A 833 -5.08 1.53 23.38
N ASN A 834 -4.92 2.07 24.60
CA ASN A 834 -5.91 2.98 25.19
C ASN A 834 -6.25 4.13 24.21
N THR A 835 -5.25 4.78 23.62
CA THR A 835 -5.43 5.85 22.61
C THR A 835 -6.25 5.38 21.41
N TYR A 836 -5.95 4.19 20.84
CA TYR A 836 -6.72 3.68 19.70
C TYR A 836 -8.20 3.41 20.05
N THR A 837 -8.46 2.89 21.27
CA THR A 837 -9.84 2.57 21.71
C THR A 837 -10.71 3.81 21.91
N SER A 838 -10.09 4.98 22.18
CA SER A 838 -10.75 6.28 22.36
C SER A 838 -10.41 7.28 21.25
N ASP A 839 -10.00 6.81 20.07
CA ASP A 839 -9.56 7.68 18.97
C ASP A 839 -10.70 8.55 18.42
N SER A 840 -10.38 9.77 17.96
CA SER A 840 -11.35 10.67 17.34
C SER A 840 -11.92 10.12 16.04
N SER A 841 -11.12 9.40 15.24
CA SER A 841 -11.58 8.70 14.04
C SER A 841 -12.23 7.37 14.42
N TRP A 842 -13.51 7.23 14.05
CA TRP A 842 -14.25 6.00 14.22
C TRP A 842 -13.64 4.82 13.44
N GLN A 843 -12.83 5.07 12.40
CA GLN A 843 -12.14 4.04 11.64
C GLN A 843 -10.99 3.41 12.43
N VAL A 844 -10.25 4.20 13.23
CA VAL A 844 -9.24 3.68 14.17
C VAL A 844 -9.91 2.86 15.26
N ARG A 845 -11.03 3.34 15.83
CA ARG A 845 -11.82 2.59 16.82
C ARG A 845 -12.40 1.30 16.24
N LEU A 846 -12.89 1.32 14.99
CA LEU A 846 -13.39 0.14 14.29
C LEU A 846 -12.29 -0.91 14.12
N GLU A 847 -11.11 -0.53 13.64
CA GLU A 847 -10.02 -1.48 13.43
C GLU A 847 -9.47 -2.01 14.76
N THR A 848 -9.54 -1.21 15.82
CA THR A 848 -9.20 -1.64 17.19
C THR A 848 -10.22 -2.65 17.72
N ALA A 849 -11.53 -2.39 17.58
CA ALA A 849 -12.59 -3.32 17.99
C ALA A 849 -12.45 -4.68 17.30
N ARG A 850 -12.15 -4.69 16.00
CA ARG A 850 -11.87 -5.91 15.22
C ARG A 850 -10.63 -6.68 15.68
N THR A 851 -9.66 -6.02 16.32
CA THR A 851 -8.34 -6.58 16.59
C THR A 851 -8.01 -6.78 18.07
N LEU A 852 -8.89 -6.39 19.00
CA LEU A 852 -8.79 -6.72 20.43
C LEU A 852 -8.54 -8.23 20.72
N PRO A 853 -9.15 -9.19 20.00
CA PRO A 853 -8.81 -10.62 20.13
C PRO A 853 -7.36 -10.98 19.74
N ALA A 854 -6.72 -10.17 18.88
CA ALA A 854 -5.32 -10.33 18.50
C ALA A 854 -4.38 -9.58 19.45
N PHE A 855 -4.78 -8.45 20.03
CA PHE A 855 -4.07 -7.80 21.14
C PHE A 855 -3.90 -8.76 22.33
N CYS A 856 -4.97 -9.47 22.72
CA CYS A 856 -4.91 -10.46 23.80
C CYS A 856 -3.85 -11.54 23.53
N ARG A 857 -3.85 -12.15 22.33
CA ARG A 857 -2.88 -13.18 21.93
C ARG A 857 -1.45 -12.64 21.84
N ALA A 858 -1.27 -11.44 21.30
CA ALA A 858 0.06 -10.84 21.09
C ALA A 858 0.76 -10.42 22.40
N PHE A 859 0.01 -9.84 23.36
CA PHE A 859 0.55 -9.39 24.64
C PHE A 859 0.57 -10.48 25.72
N GLY A 860 -0.33 -11.47 25.66
CA GLY A 860 -0.39 -12.58 26.61
C GLY A 860 -1.33 -12.36 27.81
N ALA A 861 -1.33 -13.32 28.73
CA ALA A 861 -2.34 -13.45 29.77
C ALA A 861 -2.36 -12.29 30.78
N GLU A 862 -1.19 -11.69 31.02
CA GLU A 862 -0.94 -10.62 31.99
C GLU A 862 -1.71 -9.33 31.67
N TYR A 863 -2.16 -9.21 30.41
CA TYR A 863 -2.81 -8.03 29.86
C TYR A 863 -4.27 -8.30 29.42
N ILE A 864 -4.76 -9.54 29.54
CA ILE A 864 -6.14 -9.92 29.17
C ILE A 864 -7.18 -9.01 29.83
N ASP A 865 -7.08 -8.79 31.14
CA ASP A 865 -8.04 -7.97 31.89
C ASP A 865 -8.13 -6.55 31.29
N VAL A 866 -7.00 -5.96 30.90
CA VAL A 866 -6.94 -4.63 30.30
C VAL A 866 -7.65 -4.59 28.94
N PHE A 867 -7.46 -5.59 28.08
CA PHE A 867 -8.11 -5.63 26.76
C PHE A 867 -9.59 -6.02 26.83
N VAL A 868 -9.99 -6.82 27.82
CA VAL A 868 -11.40 -7.09 28.12
C VAL A 868 -12.10 -5.82 28.61
N ASP A 869 -11.48 -5.04 29.50
CA ASP A 869 -12.06 -3.76 29.96
C ASP A 869 -12.20 -2.75 28.79
N HIS A 870 -11.22 -2.71 27.88
CA HIS A 870 -11.35 -1.92 26.63
C HIS A 870 -12.48 -2.43 25.73
N PHE A 871 -12.61 -3.75 25.52
CA PHE A 871 -13.74 -4.33 24.78
C PHE A 871 -15.09 -3.91 25.38
N VAL A 872 -15.25 -4.05 26.70
CA VAL A 872 -16.46 -3.67 27.45
C VAL A 872 -16.77 -2.18 27.27
N SER A 873 -15.76 -1.31 27.19
CA SER A 873 -15.95 0.11 26.88
C SER A 873 -16.39 0.36 25.43
N MET A 874 -15.83 -0.37 24.46
CA MET A 874 -16.12 -0.19 23.02
C MET A 874 -17.45 -0.80 22.58
N VAL A 875 -18.04 -1.71 23.36
CA VAL A 875 -19.44 -2.13 23.21
C VAL A 875 -20.41 -0.93 23.26
N GLY A 876 -20.06 0.14 23.98
CA GLY A 876 -20.85 1.37 24.11
C GLY A 876 -20.60 2.44 23.03
N ASP A 877 -19.86 2.17 21.96
CA ASP A 877 -19.44 3.18 20.98
C ASP A 877 -20.64 3.87 20.28
N PRO A 878 -20.63 5.19 20.04
CA PRO A 878 -21.69 5.86 19.28
C PRO A 878 -21.83 5.33 17.83
N THR A 879 -20.74 4.87 17.20
CA THR A 879 -20.71 4.43 15.80
C THR A 879 -21.18 2.98 15.65
N VAL A 880 -22.14 2.75 14.74
CA VAL A 880 -22.81 1.46 14.53
C VAL A 880 -21.84 0.37 14.08
N GLU A 881 -20.89 0.73 13.21
CA GLU A 881 -19.86 -0.14 12.67
C GLU A 881 -18.93 -0.66 13.77
N VAL A 882 -18.58 0.20 14.74
CA VAL A 882 -17.74 -0.17 15.89
C VAL A 882 -18.50 -1.12 16.81
N ARG A 883 -19.76 -0.83 17.16
CA ARG A 883 -20.59 -1.75 17.96
C ARG A 883 -20.85 -3.08 17.26
N ARG A 884 -21.00 -3.08 15.93
CA ARG A 884 -21.10 -4.31 15.13
C ARG A 884 -19.80 -5.12 15.20
N ALA A 885 -18.64 -4.47 15.06
CA ALA A 885 -17.35 -5.13 15.23
C ALA A 885 -17.12 -5.67 16.65
N CYS A 886 -17.65 -5.01 17.68
CA CYS A 886 -17.68 -5.56 19.05
C CYS A 886 -18.61 -6.77 19.16
N ALA A 887 -19.79 -6.75 18.52
CA ALA A 887 -20.71 -7.88 18.47
C ALA A 887 -20.06 -9.11 17.79
N ASP A 888 -19.55 -8.96 16.57
CA ASP A 888 -18.80 -9.99 15.83
C ASP A 888 -17.57 -10.45 16.64
N GLY A 889 -16.81 -9.49 17.19
CA GLY A 889 -15.57 -9.73 17.94
C GLY A 889 -15.75 -10.38 19.31
N SER A 890 -16.96 -10.46 19.86
CA SER A 890 -17.20 -11.10 21.16
C SER A 890 -16.82 -12.59 21.14
N PHE A 891 -17.35 -13.39 20.21
CA PHE A 891 -16.94 -14.78 20.00
C PHE A 891 -15.43 -14.94 19.82
N LEU A 892 -14.82 -14.12 18.94
CA LEU A 892 -13.38 -14.15 18.65
C LEU A 892 -12.52 -13.83 19.87
N LEU A 893 -13.00 -12.97 20.77
CA LEU A 893 -12.38 -12.69 22.06
C LEU A 893 -12.51 -13.89 23.01
N GLY A 894 -13.65 -14.58 23.01
CA GLY A 894 -13.82 -15.86 23.72
C GLY A 894 -12.82 -16.92 23.26
N GLU A 895 -12.68 -17.12 21.95
CA GLU A 895 -11.64 -17.99 21.37
C GLU A 895 -10.23 -17.56 21.81
N ALA A 896 -9.93 -16.25 21.84
CA ALA A 896 -8.63 -15.75 22.29
C ALA A 896 -8.33 -16.11 23.76
N LEU A 897 -9.34 -16.09 24.64
CA LEU A 897 -9.19 -16.51 26.04
C LEU A 897 -8.91 -18.03 26.12
N MET A 898 -9.62 -18.83 25.34
CA MET A 898 -9.45 -20.29 25.30
C MET A 898 -8.10 -20.71 24.70
N ASP A 899 -7.62 -20.02 23.66
CA ASP A 899 -6.29 -20.23 23.08
C ASP A 899 -5.18 -19.98 24.11
N ILE A 900 -5.24 -18.84 24.81
CA ILE A 900 -4.19 -18.45 25.78
C ILE A 900 -4.17 -19.43 26.97
N ALA A 901 -5.33 -19.84 27.49
CA ALA A 901 -5.43 -20.90 28.48
C ALA A 901 -4.85 -22.24 27.97
N SER A 902 -5.10 -22.57 26.70
CA SER A 902 -4.58 -23.78 26.05
C SER A 902 -3.07 -23.74 25.81
N HIS A 903 -2.45 -22.56 25.64
CA HIS A 903 -1.01 -22.43 25.44
C HIS A 903 -0.21 -22.52 26.75
N GLN A 904 -0.71 -21.97 27.87
CA GLN A 904 -0.07 -22.09 29.19
C GLN A 904 0.13 -23.56 29.64
N LYS A 905 -0.67 -24.48 29.09
CA LYS A 905 -0.59 -25.95 29.20
C LYS A 905 0.77 -26.54 28.78
N CYS A 906 1.50 -25.88 27.88
CA CYS A 906 2.75 -26.38 27.29
C CYS A 906 4.03 -25.89 27.96
N GLU A 907 4.01 -24.70 28.57
CA GLU A 907 5.22 -24.05 29.10
C GLU A 907 5.61 -24.60 30.49
N SER A 908 4.66 -25.15 31.24
CA SER A 908 4.88 -25.74 32.57
C SER A 908 5.56 -27.12 32.53
N LYS A 909 6.80 -27.19 32.04
CA LYS A 909 7.69 -28.33 32.29
C LYS A 909 8.13 -28.36 33.77
N PRO A 910 8.30 -29.54 34.38
CA PRO A 910 8.65 -29.65 35.79
C PRO A 910 10.09 -29.21 36.06
N GLU A 911 10.31 -28.53 37.19
CA GLU A 911 11.64 -28.25 37.72
C GLU A 911 12.31 -29.55 38.17
N ASP A 912 13.36 -29.96 37.46
CA ASP A 912 14.09 -31.19 37.74
C ASP A 912 14.99 -31.01 38.99
N THR A 913 14.43 -31.32 40.15
CA THR A 913 15.06 -31.13 41.47
C THR A 913 16.11 -32.21 41.72
N GLY A 914 17.29 -31.99 41.13
CA GLY A 914 18.42 -32.92 41.17
C GLY A 914 19.00 -33.16 42.57
N ASP A 915 18.52 -34.21 43.23
CA ASP A 915 19.31 -35.02 44.16
C ASP A 915 19.59 -36.40 43.53
N SER A 916 20.38 -37.23 44.21
CA SER A 916 21.51 -37.85 43.54
C SER A 916 21.56 -39.37 43.55
N SER A 917 22.17 -39.89 42.47
CA SER A 917 23.07 -41.05 42.43
C SER A 917 22.54 -42.44 42.05
N THR A 918 23.51 -43.24 41.61
CA THR A 918 23.51 -44.69 41.29
C THR A 918 22.95 -45.11 39.93
N LYS A 919 23.67 -46.08 39.33
CA LYS A 919 23.48 -46.63 37.98
C LYS A 919 22.98 -48.06 38.07
N SER A 920 22.23 -48.52 37.07
CA SER A 920 22.33 -49.90 36.57
C SER A 920 21.78 -49.99 35.15
N GLU A 921 22.51 -50.67 34.27
CA GLU A 921 22.05 -51.10 32.94
C GLU A 921 21.34 -52.44 33.08
N ASP A 922 20.25 -52.67 32.33
CA ASP A 922 19.92 -54.00 31.80
C ASP A 922 19.02 -53.92 30.55
N GLN A 923 18.83 -55.03 29.86
CA GLN A 923 18.13 -55.16 28.57
C GLN A 923 16.83 -55.97 28.69
N GLY A 924 15.84 -55.69 27.81
CA GLY A 924 14.98 -56.77 27.30
C GLY A 924 13.45 -56.54 27.23
N ASP A 925 12.98 -56.38 25.99
CA ASP A 925 11.82 -57.09 25.40
C ASP A 925 10.36 -56.69 25.77
N HIS A 926 9.42 -57.23 24.98
CA HIS A 926 8.03 -56.75 24.82
C HIS A 926 7.01 -57.25 25.88
N SER A 927 6.11 -56.35 26.30
CA SER A 927 4.67 -56.64 26.42
C SER A 927 3.85 -55.35 26.50
N ALA A 928 2.60 -55.37 26.02
CA ALA A 928 1.65 -54.26 26.21
C ALA A 928 0.84 -54.44 27.50
N ASP A 929 0.63 -53.35 28.24
CA ASP A 929 -0.45 -53.21 29.23
C ASP A 929 -0.92 -51.73 29.29
N ALA A 930 -2.07 -51.47 29.90
CA ALA A 930 -2.83 -50.24 29.72
C ALA A 930 -2.55 -49.12 30.75
N THR A 931 -2.72 -47.88 30.27
CA THR A 931 -3.17 -46.69 31.01
C THR A 931 -2.91 -46.60 32.53
N VAL A 932 -1.90 -45.81 32.90
CA VAL A 932 -2.01 -44.89 34.04
C VAL A 932 -1.65 -43.50 33.54
N ALA A 933 -2.64 -42.74 33.10
CA ALA A 933 -2.49 -41.30 32.90
C ALA A 933 -2.39 -40.63 34.28
N ASN A 934 -1.40 -39.75 34.46
CA ASN A 934 -1.18 -39.08 35.74
C ASN A 934 -2.27 -38.00 35.94
N PRO A 935 -3.14 -38.07 36.96
CA PRO A 935 -4.36 -37.25 37.03
C PRO A 935 -4.10 -35.77 37.31
N ASP A 936 -2.99 -35.44 37.99
CA ASP A 936 -2.72 -34.07 38.45
C ASP A 936 -2.42 -33.08 37.31
N THR A 937 -1.93 -33.54 36.16
CA THR A 937 -1.65 -32.66 35.00
C THR A 937 -2.90 -32.40 34.16
N THR A 938 -3.81 -33.37 34.04
CA THR A 938 -5.09 -33.18 33.32
C THR A 938 -6.06 -32.30 34.11
N SER A 939 -6.03 -32.37 35.45
CA SER A 939 -6.87 -31.53 36.30
C SER A 939 -6.58 -30.03 36.10
N LYS A 940 -5.30 -29.64 36.05
CA LYS A 940 -4.90 -28.23 35.92
C LYS A 940 -5.20 -27.63 34.54
N SER A 941 -5.12 -28.42 33.46
CA SER A 941 -5.47 -27.89 32.14
C SER A 941 -6.95 -27.55 32.02
N SER A 942 -7.83 -28.38 32.59
CA SER A 942 -9.26 -28.10 32.63
C SER A 942 -9.58 -26.88 33.52
N GLU A 943 -8.83 -26.65 34.60
CA GLU A 943 -9.00 -25.50 35.48
C GLU A 943 -8.75 -24.16 34.75
N LEU A 944 -7.71 -24.06 33.92
CA LEU A 944 -7.44 -22.86 33.11
C LEU A 944 -8.50 -22.61 32.03
N GLU A 945 -8.93 -23.67 31.34
CA GLU A 945 -10.01 -23.64 30.35
C GLU A 945 -11.33 -23.15 30.98
N VAL A 946 -11.66 -23.62 32.19
CA VAL A 946 -12.83 -23.14 32.97
C VAL A 946 -12.66 -21.69 33.44
N VAL A 947 -11.45 -21.24 33.83
CA VAL A 947 -11.21 -19.84 34.18
C VAL A 947 -11.44 -18.91 32.97
N ALA A 948 -11.03 -19.31 31.77
CA ALA A 948 -11.29 -18.58 30.53
C ALA A 948 -12.80 -18.50 30.23
N GLN A 949 -13.54 -19.61 30.33
CA GLN A 949 -15.00 -19.64 30.21
C GLN A 949 -15.67 -18.68 31.21
N VAL A 950 -15.30 -18.75 32.49
CA VAL A 950 -15.86 -17.89 33.56
C VAL A 950 -15.53 -16.41 33.31
N LYS A 951 -14.35 -16.07 32.79
CA LYS A 951 -14.00 -14.69 32.40
C LYS A 951 -14.88 -14.21 31.25
N PHE A 952 -15.12 -15.05 30.24
CA PHE A 952 -16.01 -14.73 29.11
C PHE A 952 -17.45 -14.48 29.59
N VAL A 953 -18.02 -15.43 30.33
CA VAL A 953 -19.40 -15.39 30.85
C VAL A 953 -19.63 -14.22 31.82
N ARG A 954 -18.64 -13.84 32.63
CA ARG A 954 -18.82 -12.78 33.65
C ARG A 954 -18.32 -11.38 33.26
N SER A 955 -17.52 -11.24 32.21
CA SER A 955 -16.98 -9.93 31.78
C SER A 955 -17.40 -9.54 30.37
N VAL A 956 -17.37 -10.47 29.41
CA VAL A 956 -17.63 -10.16 28.00
C VAL A 956 -19.12 -10.19 27.71
N LEU A 957 -19.79 -11.33 27.97
CA LEU A 957 -21.21 -11.52 27.67
C LEU A 957 -22.14 -10.49 28.34
N PRO A 958 -21.98 -10.11 29.62
CA PRO A 958 -22.89 -9.16 30.28
C PRO A 958 -22.81 -7.75 29.68
N ALA A 959 -21.66 -7.34 29.15
CA ALA A 959 -21.52 -6.09 28.42
C ALA A 959 -22.29 -6.15 27.09
N THR A 960 -22.17 -7.26 26.34
CA THR A 960 -22.87 -7.43 25.06
C THR A 960 -24.40 -7.43 25.18
N TYR A 961 -24.97 -7.63 26.37
CA TYR A 961 -26.42 -7.59 26.57
C TYR A 961 -27.07 -6.30 26.02
N ALA A 962 -26.41 -5.14 26.14
CA ALA A 962 -26.91 -3.89 25.58
C ALA A 962 -27.10 -3.92 24.05
N LEU A 963 -26.25 -4.68 23.33
CA LEU A 963 -26.31 -4.84 21.87
C LEU A 963 -27.46 -5.75 21.43
N SER A 964 -28.01 -6.59 22.32
CA SER A 964 -29.23 -7.38 22.01
C SER A 964 -30.47 -6.49 21.86
N THR A 965 -30.40 -5.27 22.39
CA THR A 965 -31.41 -4.21 22.27
C THR A 965 -30.98 -3.06 21.34
N ASP A 966 -29.94 -3.25 20.51
CA ASP A 966 -29.46 -2.18 19.61
C ASP A 966 -30.52 -1.77 18.58
N VAL A 967 -30.54 -0.49 18.23
CA VAL A 967 -31.41 0.06 17.18
C VAL A 967 -31.08 -0.60 15.83
N SER A 968 -29.80 -0.83 15.55
CA SER A 968 -29.33 -1.48 14.33
C SER A 968 -29.63 -2.98 14.31
N VAL A 969 -30.37 -3.42 13.29
CA VAL A 969 -30.60 -4.85 13.01
C VAL A 969 -29.27 -5.56 12.72
N ALA A 970 -28.32 -4.91 12.05
CA ALA A 970 -27.02 -5.49 11.73
C ALA A 970 -26.17 -5.79 13.00
N VAL A 971 -26.23 -4.92 14.01
CA VAL A 971 -25.56 -5.15 15.30
C VAL A 971 -26.19 -6.33 16.04
N ARG A 972 -27.54 -6.38 16.10
CA ARG A 972 -28.29 -7.49 16.69
C ARG A 972 -28.03 -8.82 15.97
N LEU A 973 -27.95 -8.82 14.64
CA LEU A 973 -27.67 -9.99 13.81
C LEU A 973 -26.25 -10.54 14.06
N SER A 974 -25.25 -9.64 14.08
CA SER A 974 -23.87 -9.97 14.45
C SER A 974 -23.79 -10.60 15.84
N LEU A 975 -24.45 -10.01 16.85
CA LEU A 975 -24.43 -10.57 18.20
C LEU A 975 -25.16 -11.92 18.28
N ALA A 976 -26.31 -12.06 17.61
CA ALA A 976 -27.07 -13.31 17.56
C ALA A 976 -26.22 -14.49 17.04
N GLN A 977 -25.40 -14.25 16.01
CA GLN A 977 -24.44 -15.24 15.51
C GLN A 977 -23.31 -15.49 16.51
N SER A 978 -22.72 -14.43 17.07
CA SER A 978 -21.57 -14.50 17.97
C SER A 978 -21.87 -15.24 19.29
N VAL A 979 -23.02 -14.96 19.91
CA VAL A 979 -23.47 -15.64 21.14
C VAL A 979 -23.85 -17.10 20.84
N GLY A 980 -24.49 -17.37 19.70
CA GLY A 980 -24.80 -18.73 19.26
C GLY A 980 -23.54 -19.58 19.03
N ARG A 981 -22.51 -19.03 18.39
CA ARG A 981 -21.21 -19.71 18.21
C ARG A 981 -20.44 -19.93 19.51
N SER A 982 -20.59 -19.02 20.48
CA SER A 982 -19.92 -19.13 21.78
C SER A 982 -20.30 -20.41 22.55
N LEU A 983 -21.45 -21.02 22.25
CA LEU A 983 -21.85 -22.34 22.77
C LEU A 983 -20.85 -23.47 22.44
N ASN A 984 -20.01 -23.31 21.43
CA ASN A 984 -18.94 -24.26 21.07
C ASN A 984 -17.86 -24.40 22.16
N PHE A 985 -17.67 -23.39 23.02
CA PHE A 985 -16.70 -23.43 24.13
C PHE A 985 -17.32 -23.15 25.51
N ILE A 986 -18.58 -22.72 25.60
CA ILE A 986 -19.31 -22.53 26.87
C ILE A 986 -19.97 -23.86 27.27
N GLY A 987 -19.62 -24.37 28.45
CA GLY A 987 -20.29 -25.54 29.05
C GLY A 987 -21.75 -25.24 29.41
N SER A 988 -22.59 -26.28 29.36
CA SER A 988 -24.04 -26.19 29.59
C SER A 988 -24.44 -25.67 30.97
N ASP A 989 -23.56 -25.81 31.97
CA ASP A 989 -23.69 -25.20 33.31
C ASP A 989 -23.93 -23.67 33.29
N TYR A 990 -23.47 -22.97 32.24
CA TYR A 990 -23.59 -21.51 32.10
C TYR A 990 -24.74 -21.07 31.18
N TYR A 991 -25.52 -21.99 30.61
CA TYR A 991 -26.57 -21.63 29.65
C TYR A 991 -27.69 -20.78 30.27
N ASP A 992 -27.95 -20.93 31.58
CA ASP A 992 -28.88 -20.08 32.33
C ASP A 992 -28.44 -18.60 32.36
N GLU A 993 -27.13 -18.29 32.29
CA GLU A 993 -26.63 -16.91 32.19
C GLU A 993 -26.87 -16.31 30.78
N LEU A 994 -27.09 -17.15 29.75
CA LEU A 994 -27.40 -16.74 28.37
C LEU A 994 -28.90 -16.62 28.08
N VAL A 995 -29.77 -17.24 28.88
CA VAL A 995 -31.24 -17.19 28.72
C VAL A 995 -31.78 -15.76 28.51
N PRO A 996 -31.32 -14.70 29.20
CA PRO A 996 -31.79 -13.33 28.95
C PRO A 996 -31.52 -12.81 27.53
N ILE A 997 -30.38 -13.19 26.92
CA ILE A 997 -30.06 -12.83 25.52
C ILE A 997 -30.91 -13.68 24.57
N PHE A 998 -31.04 -14.98 24.85
CA PHE A 998 -31.87 -15.87 24.04
C PHE A 998 -33.35 -15.47 24.05
N THR A 999 -33.95 -15.13 25.20
CA THR A 999 -35.34 -14.63 25.24
C THR A 999 -35.48 -13.30 24.51
N GLN A 1000 -34.51 -12.39 24.67
CA GLN A 1000 -34.54 -11.08 24.00
C GLN A 1000 -34.46 -11.22 22.47
N PHE A 1001 -33.68 -12.18 21.96
CA PHE A 1001 -33.56 -12.43 20.53
C PHE A 1001 -34.66 -13.30 19.94
N LEU A 1002 -35.21 -14.27 20.69
CA LEU A 1002 -36.24 -15.20 20.20
C LEU A 1002 -37.67 -14.63 20.23
N ASP A 1003 -37.90 -13.51 20.90
CA ASP A 1003 -39.21 -12.83 20.94
C ASP A 1003 -39.76 -12.50 19.54
N GLU A 1004 -41.07 -12.68 19.33
CA GLU A 1004 -41.71 -12.50 18.03
C GLU A 1004 -41.62 -11.05 17.49
N SER A 1005 -41.36 -10.05 18.34
CA SER A 1005 -41.13 -8.66 17.95
C SER A 1005 -39.73 -8.41 17.37
N GLN A 1006 -38.81 -9.37 17.43
CA GLN A 1006 -37.50 -9.25 16.80
C GLN A 1006 -37.55 -9.54 15.31
N ASP A 1007 -36.61 -8.94 14.57
CA ASP A 1007 -36.39 -9.25 13.17
C ASP A 1007 -36.24 -10.77 12.97
N ALA A 1008 -36.84 -11.27 11.89
CA ALA A 1008 -36.90 -12.69 11.63
C ALA A 1008 -35.54 -13.26 11.19
N THR A 1009 -34.64 -12.45 10.64
CA THR A 1009 -33.26 -12.84 10.28
C THR A 1009 -32.37 -12.96 11.51
N VAL A 1010 -32.50 -12.03 12.47
CA VAL A 1010 -31.83 -12.08 13.78
C VAL A 1010 -32.23 -13.36 14.53
N ARG A 1011 -33.55 -13.60 14.67
CA ARG A 1011 -34.09 -14.84 15.25
C ARG A 1011 -33.55 -16.10 14.59
N ALA A 1012 -33.64 -16.14 13.27
CA ALA A 1012 -33.27 -17.31 12.50
C ALA A 1012 -31.76 -17.60 12.51
N SER A 1013 -30.91 -16.57 12.58
CA SER A 1013 -29.46 -16.76 12.70
C SER A 1013 -29.05 -17.23 14.09
N LEU A 1014 -29.69 -16.76 15.16
CA LEU A 1014 -29.47 -17.31 16.50
C LEU A 1014 -29.84 -18.80 16.53
N LEU A 1015 -31.03 -19.17 16.04
CA LEU A 1015 -31.51 -20.55 16.06
C LEU A 1015 -30.64 -21.51 15.24
N GLU A 1016 -30.05 -21.05 14.14
CA GLU A 1016 -29.15 -21.86 13.32
C GLU A 1016 -27.84 -22.20 14.07
N GLU A 1017 -27.22 -21.21 14.72
CA GLU A 1017 -25.99 -21.42 15.50
C GLU A 1017 -26.28 -22.19 16.81
N MET A 1018 -27.44 -21.96 17.44
CA MET A 1018 -27.88 -22.77 18.58
C MET A 1018 -28.10 -24.24 18.20
N ALA A 1019 -28.77 -24.52 17.08
CA ALA A 1019 -28.94 -25.90 16.59
C ALA A 1019 -27.59 -26.60 16.32
N ARG A 1020 -26.60 -25.83 15.81
CA ARG A 1020 -25.24 -26.29 15.52
C ARG A 1020 -24.43 -26.62 16.78
N TYR A 1021 -24.50 -25.78 17.83
CA TYR A 1021 -23.53 -25.82 18.95
C TYR A 1021 -24.12 -26.07 20.35
N CYS A 1022 -25.44 -26.00 20.58
CA CYS A 1022 -25.97 -26.20 21.93
C CYS A 1022 -25.75 -27.64 22.42
N ASP A 1023 -25.41 -27.83 23.69
CA ASP A 1023 -25.38 -29.14 24.35
C ASP A 1023 -26.77 -29.80 24.30
N SER A 1024 -26.84 -30.99 23.68
CA SER A 1024 -28.06 -31.75 23.47
C SER A 1024 -28.68 -32.31 24.76
N SER A 1025 -27.98 -32.24 25.89
CA SER A 1025 -28.49 -32.58 27.23
C SER A 1025 -29.20 -31.43 27.96
N SER A 1026 -29.11 -30.18 27.46
CA SER A 1026 -29.70 -29.01 28.13
C SER A 1026 -31.22 -28.90 27.89
N GLU A 1027 -32.01 -29.43 28.83
CA GLU A 1027 -33.48 -29.34 28.79
C GLU A 1027 -33.99 -27.89 28.65
N THR A 1028 -33.38 -26.92 29.35
CA THR A 1028 -33.74 -25.50 29.31
C THR A 1028 -33.63 -24.93 27.90
N VAL A 1029 -32.49 -25.14 27.23
CA VAL A 1029 -32.23 -24.59 25.89
C VAL A 1029 -33.03 -25.34 24.82
N ALA A 1030 -33.14 -26.67 24.92
CA ALA A 1030 -33.99 -27.47 24.02
C ALA A 1030 -35.46 -26.99 24.06
N ALA A 1031 -36.00 -26.72 25.25
CA ALA A 1031 -37.37 -26.23 25.42
C ALA A 1031 -37.60 -24.84 24.80
N MET A 1032 -36.56 -24.00 24.68
CA MET A 1032 -36.63 -22.69 24.02
C MET A 1032 -36.54 -22.81 22.49
N ILE A 1033 -35.58 -23.59 21.97
CA ILE A 1033 -35.29 -23.60 20.53
C ILE A 1033 -36.23 -24.50 19.72
N PHE A 1034 -36.78 -25.58 20.28
CA PHE A 1034 -37.65 -26.49 19.54
C PHE A 1034 -38.92 -25.79 19.00
N PRO A 1035 -39.71 -25.05 19.80
CA PRO A 1035 -40.89 -24.33 19.30
C PRO A 1035 -40.49 -23.19 18.34
N ALA A 1036 -39.39 -22.52 18.61
CA ALA A 1036 -38.91 -21.38 17.82
C ALA A 1036 -38.46 -21.80 16.41
N ILE A 1037 -37.70 -22.90 16.29
CA ILE A 1037 -37.37 -23.54 15.00
C ILE A 1037 -38.68 -23.93 14.28
N GLN A 1038 -39.60 -24.60 14.97
CA GLN A 1038 -40.85 -25.06 14.35
C GLN A 1038 -41.73 -23.91 13.81
N ALA A 1039 -41.67 -22.71 14.42
CA ALA A 1039 -42.36 -21.52 13.93
C ALA A 1039 -41.78 -20.95 12.62
N LEU A 1040 -40.45 -21.05 12.41
CA LEU A 1040 -39.78 -20.56 11.18
C LEU A 1040 -40.36 -21.23 9.92
N ARG A 1041 -40.70 -22.52 10.00
CA ARG A 1041 -41.28 -23.35 8.94
C ARG A 1041 -42.47 -22.69 8.24
N THR A 1042 -43.32 -22.00 9.00
CA THR A 1042 -44.58 -21.40 8.50
C THR A 1042 -44.50 -19.89 8.27
N SER A 1043 -43.31 -19.29 8.30
CA SER A 1043 -43.13 -17.86 8.06
C SER A 1043 -43.58 -17.45 6.66
N ILE A 1044 -44.21 -16.26 6.55
CA ILE A 1044 -44.62 -15.66 5.28
C ILE A 1044 -43.37 -15.34 4.43
N GLN A 1045 -42.32 -14.82 5.07
CA GLN A 1045 -41.04 -14.51 4.43
C GLN A 1045 -40.28 -15.79 4.06
N TRP A 1046 -40.00 -16.01 2.78
CA TRP A 1046 -39.38 -17.24 2.29
C TRP A 1046 -37.93 -17.42 2.77
N ARG A 1047 -37.18 -16.34 2.97
CA ARG A 1047 -35.80 -16.37 3.52
C ARG A 1047 -35.77 -16.96 4.94
N VAL A 1048 -36.83 -16.76 5.72
CA VAL A 1048 -37.00 -17.36 7.06
C VAL A 1048 -37.33 -18.85 6.97
N ARG A 1049 -38.11 -19.27 5.96
CA ARG A 1049 -38.35 -20.70 5.67
C ARG A 1049 -37.09 -21.41 5.16
N VAL A 1050 -36.21 -20.74 4.43
CA VAL A 1050 -34.86 -21.24 4.10
C VAL A 1050 -34.05 -21.47 5.39
N LYS A 1051 -34.07 -20.52 6.34
CA LYS A 1051 -33.37 -20.70 7.62
C LYS A 1051 -33.94 -21.81 8.51
N PHE A 1052 -35.23 -22.15 8.44
CA PHE A 1052 -35.74 -23.38 9.05
C PHE A 1052 -34.95 -24.60 8.57
N VAL A 1053 -34.77 -24.74 7.25
CA VAL A 1053 -34.01 -25.85 6.65
C VAL A 1053 -32.56 -25.85 7.12
N HIS A 1054 -31.91 -24.68 7.20
CA HIS A 1054 -30.56 -24.57 7.74
C HIS A 1054 -30.45 -24.97 9.21
N CYS A 1055 -31.44 -24.65 10.07
CA CYS A 1055 -31.46 -25.09 11.47
C CYS A 1055 -31.55 -26.62 11.58
N VAL A 1056 -32.44 -27.24 10.80
CA VAL A 1056 -32.63 -28.70 10.79
C VAL A 1056 -31.40 -29.42 10.21
N ALA A 1057 -30.79 -28.86 9.16
CA ALA A 1057 -29.56 -29.38 8.58
C ALA A 1057 -28.36 -29.24 9.53
N ALA A 1058 -28.19 -28.09 10.19
CA ALA A 1058 -27.14 -27.87 11.17
C ALA A 1058 -27.24 -28.84 12.36
N TRP A 1059 -28.47 -29.22 12.76
CA TRP A 1059 -28.71 -30.26 13.75
C TRP A 1059 -28.34 -31.66 13.22
N ALA A 1060 -28.67 -31.97 11.97
CA ALA A 1060 -28.36 -33.25 11.33
C ALA A 1060 -26.85 -33.46 11.06
N GLU A 1061 -26.10 -32.36 10.95
CA GLU A 1061 -24.67 -32.32 10.63
C GLU A 1061 -23.75 -32.43 11.87
N ARG A 1062 -24.33 -32.53 13.09
CA ARG A 1062 -23.60 -32.64 14.36
C ARG A 1062 -22.84 -33.97 14.52
N GLU A 1063 -21.69 -33.90 15.19
CA GLU A 1063 -20.86 -35.08 15.50
C GLU A 1063 -21.04 -35.62 16.94
N ASP A 1064 -21.77 -34.91 17.81
CA ASP A 1064 -22.02 -35.32 19.21
C ASP A 1064 -22.99 -36.50 19.36
N GLY A 1065 -23.61 -36.94 18.27
CA GLY A 1065 -24.60 -38.02 18.27
C GLY A 1065 -26.01 -37.57 18.67
N ALA A 1066 -26.30 -36.27 18.75
CA ALA A 1066 -27.64 -35.76 18.99
C ALA A 1066 -28.64 -36.25 17.92
N ALA A 1067 -29.64 -37.03 18.34
CA ALA A 1067 -30.66 -37.54 17.43
C ALA A 1067 -31.52 -36.40 16.86
N LEU A 1068 -31.60 -36.30 15.53
CA LEU A 1068 -32.47 -35.34 14.86
C LEU A 1068 -33.96 -35.67 15.09
N PRO A 1069 -34.80 -34.71 15.53
CA PRO A 1069 -36.25 -34.94 15.63
C PRO A 1069 -36.85 -35.27 14.27
N SER A 1070 -37.54 -36.42 14.15
CA SER A 1070 -38.17 -36.88 12.90
C SER A 1070 -39.08 -35.82 12.28
N ASP A 1071 -39.83 -35.11 13.12
CA ASP A 1071 -40.87 -34.19 12.73
C ASP A 1071 -40.30 -32.92 12.09
N PHE A 1072 -39.03 -32.59 12.38
CA PHE A 1072 -38.29 -31.51 11.72
C PHE A 1072 -37.83 -31.92 10.31
N ALA A 1073 -37.32 -33.15 10.15
CA ALA A 1073 -36.91 -33.65 8.83
C ALA A 1073 -38.12 -33.92 7.91
N ASP A 1074 -39.22 -34.44 8.46
CA ASP A 1074 -40.50 -34.59 7.78
C ASP A 1074 -41.06 -33.22 7.34
N ALA A 1075 -40.91 -32.19 8.18
CA ALA A 1075 -41.27 -30.81 7.82
C ALA A 1075 -40.40 -30.23 6.69
N CYS A 1076 -39.11 -30.56 6.61
CA CYS A 1076 -38.28 -30.23 5.45
C CYS A 1076 -38.79 -30.94 4.18
N LEU A 1077 -39.17 -32.23 4.26
CA LEU A 1077 -39.78 -32.96 3.15
C LEU A 1077 -41.11 -32.30 2.68
N GLU A 1078 -41.90 -31.72 3.58
CA GLU A 1078 -43.07 -30.94 3.17
C GLU A 1078 -42.70 -29.71 2.33
N LEU A 1079 -41.63 -28.98 2.68
CA LEU A 1079 -41.14 -27.79 1.97
C LEU A 1079 -40.59 -28.06 0.55
N LEU A 1080 -40.39 -29.31 0.13
CA LEU A 1080 -40.23 -29.67 -1.30
C LEU A 1080 -41.42 -29.23 -2.17
N GLY A 1081 -42.56 -28.91 -1.56
CA GLY A 1081 -43.75 -28.34 -2.19
C GLY A 1081 -43.92 -26.82 -2.05
N ASP A 1082 -42.92 -26.08 -1.57
CA ASP A 1082 -43.02 -24.62 -1.39
C ASP A 1082 -43.26 -23.88 -2.73
N ALA A 1083 -43.89 -22.71 -2.66
CA ALA A 1083 -44.10 -21.86 -3.84
C ALA A 1083 -42.78 -21.26 -4.38
N VAL A 1084 -41.86 -20.87 -3.49
CA VAL A 1084 -40.60 -20.21 -3.83
C VAL A 1084 -39.53 -21.23 -4.20
N ASN A 1085 -38.72 -20.93 -5.22
CA ASN A 1085 -37.72 -21.87 -5.72
C ASN A 1085 -36.59 -22.13 -4.73
N GLU A 1086 -36.03 -21.09 -4.13
CA GLU A 1086 -34.87 -21.21 -3.24
C GLU A 1086 -35.15 -22.04 -1.99
N VAL A 1087 -36.38 -21.97 -1.45
CA VAL A 1087 -36.82 -22.85 -0.37
C VAL A 1087 -36.73 -24.32 -0.80
N ARG A 1088 -37.19 -24.65 -2.01
CA ARG A 1088 -37.14 -26.03 -2.53
C ARG A 1088 -35.71 -26.49 -2.83
N VAL A 1089 -34.86 -25.61 -3.39
CA VAL A 1089 -33.45 -25.91 -3.72
C VAL A 1089 -32.66 -26.23 -2.44
N VAL A 1090 -32.72 -25.37 -1.43
CA VAL A 1090 -32.00 -25.57 -0.16
C VAL A 1090 -32.48 -26.82 0.59
N VAL A 1091 -33.76 -27.21 0.47
CA VAL A 1091 -34.22 -28.53 0.96
C VAL A 1091 -33.50 -29.64 0.21
N CYS A 1092 -33.51 -29.65 -1.13
CA CYS A 1092 -32.85 -30.68 -1.94
C CYS A 1092 -31.36 -30.84 -1.59
N GLU A 1093 -30.64 -29.71 -1.48
CA GLU A 1093 -29.21 -29.67 -1.10
C GLU A 1093 -28.91 -30.29 0.27
N LYS A 1094 -29.87 -30.24 1.20
CA LYS A 1094 -29.69 -30.77 2.56
C LYS A 1094 -30.29 -32.17 2.78
N LEU A 1095 -31.02 -32.74 1.81
CA LEU A 1095 -31.54 -34.12 1.93
C LEU A 1095 -30.45 -35.18 2.22
N PRO A 1096 -29.21 -35.12 1.66
CA PRO A 1096 -28.16 -36.06 2.00
C PRO A 1096 -27.73 -35.97 3.48
N SER A 1097 -27.61 -34.77 4.04
CA SER A 1097 -27.30 -34.56 5.46
C SER A 1097 -28.39 -35.13 6.38
N LEU A 1098 -29.68 -34.88 6.06
CA LEU A 1098 -30.80 -35.44 6.81
C LEU A 1098 -30.81 -36.98 6.71
N GLY A 1099 -30.54 -37.53 5.52
CA GLY A 1099 -30.46 -38.96 5.26
C GLY A 1099 -29.28 -39.66 5.96
N LYS A 1100 -28.14 -38.98 6.10
CA LYS A 1100 -26.97 -39.45 6.89
C LYS A 1100 -27.32 -39.55 8.37
N SER A 1101 -28.08 -38.58 8.90
CA SER A 1101 -28.47 -38.51 10.32
C SER A 1101 -29.58 -39.51 10.69
N LEU A 1102 -30.64 -39.62 9.87
CA LEU A 1102 -31.80 -40.49 10.13
C LEU A 1102 -31.69 -41.90 9.54
N GLY A 1103 -30.68 -42.16 8.70
CA GLY A 1103 -30.41 -43.46 8.12
C GLY A 1103 -31.28 -43.83 6.90
N SER A 1104 -30.95 -44.97 6.30
CA SER A 1104 -31.56 -45.47 5.05
C SER A 1104 -33.06 -45.67 5.12
N ASP A 1105 -33.60 -45.94 6.31
CA ASP A 1105 -35.00 -46.36 6.45
C ASP A 1105 -35.93 -45.15 6.34
N TRP A 1106 -35.53 -43.98 6.87
CA TRP A 1106 -36.22 -42.71 6.64
C TRP A 1106 -36.14 -42.27 5.16
N ILE A 1107 -34.99 -42.46 4.51
CA ILE A 1107 -34.83 -42.21 3.07
C ILE A 1107 -35.82 -43.10 2.28
N ALA A 1108 -35.88 -44.39 2.64
CA ALA A 1108 -36.70 -45.40 2.00
C ALA A 1108 -38.20 -45.20 2.16
N GLU A 1109 -38.67 -44.84 3.36
CA GLU A 1109 -40.09 -44.82 3.71
C GLU A 1109 -40.74 -43.43 3.59
N LYS A 1110 -39.96 -42.34 3.68
CA LYS A 1110 -40.50 -40.98 3.63
C LYS A 1110 -39.92 -40.13 2.50
N CYS A 1111 -38.59 -40.10 2.36
CA CYS A 1111 -37.94 -39.22 1.37
C CYS A 1111 -38.27 -39.64 -0.07
N VAL A 1112 -38.04 -40.91 -0.44
CA VAL A 1112 -38.30 -41.41 -1.80
C VAL A 1112 -39.78 -41.24 -2.22
N PRO A 1113 -40.79 -41.61 -1.38
CA PRO A 1113 -42.19 -41.33 -1.71
C PRO A 1113 -42.51 -39.84 -1.89
N ARG A 1114 -41.89 -38.94 -1.12
CA ARG A 1114 -42.09 -37.49 -1.28
C ARG A 1114 -41.48 -36.96 -2.57
N VAL A 1115 -40.27 -37.38 -2.92
CA VAL A 1115 -39.59 -37.03 -4.17
C VAL A 1115 -40.37 -37.57 -5.38
N SER A 1116 -40.88 -38.80 -5.31
CA SER A 1116 -41.77 -39.39 -6.32
C SER A 1116 -43.07 -38.59 -6.50
N TRP A 1117 -43.70 -38.13 -5.40
CA TRP A 1117 -44.84 -37.23 -5.48
C TRP A 1117 -44.50 -35.90 -6.18
N CYS A 1118 -43.33 -35.32 -5.88
CA CYS A 1118 -42.83 -34.12 -6.58
C CYS A 1118 -42.68 -34.38 -8.09
N LEU A 1119 -42.10 -35.52 -8.49
CA LEU A 1119 -41.98 -35.98 -9.89
C LEU A 1119 -43.32 -36.23 -10.61
N GLN A 1120 -44.45 -36.27 -9.89
CA GLN A 1120 -45.80 -36.40 -10.49
C GLN A 1120 -46.66 -35.14 -10.35
N SER A 1121 -46.08 -34.04 -9.84
CA SER A 1121 -46.80 -32.82 -9.47
C SER A 1121 -46.75 -31.69 -10.53
N THR A 1122 -46.72 -30.43 -10.07
CA THR A 1122 -46.60 -29.23 -10.91
C THR A 1122 -45.27 -29.22 -11.68
N PHE A 1123 -45.16 -28.34 -12.69
CA PHE A 1123 -43.90 -28.15 -13.41
C PHE A 1123 -42.71 -27.86 -12.48
N HIS A 1124 -42.89 -26.96 -11.52
CA HIS A 1124 -41.87 -26.61 -10.53
C HIS A 1124 -41.54 -27.76 -9.59
N GLY A 1125 -42.56 -28.49 -9.10
CA GLY A 1125 -42.36 -29.66 -8.25
C GLY A 1125 -41.62 -30.78 -8.98
N ARG A 1126 -41.82 -30.94 -10.29
CA ARG A 1126 -41.08 -31.92 -11.10
C ARG A 1126 -39.61 -31.54 -11.29
N LEU A 1127 -39.29 -30.28 -11.53
CA LEU A 1127 -37.90 -29.80 -11.53
C LEU A 1127 -37.22 -30.01 -10.16
N THR A 1128 -37.93 -29.73 -9.07
CA THR A 1128 -37.45 -29.99 -7.70
C THR A 1128 -37.23 -31.49 -7.45
N GLY A 1129 -38.13 -32.36 -7.93
CA GLY A 1129 -37.97 -33.81 -7.85
C GLY A 1129 -36.73 -34.30 -8.58
N LEU A 1130 -36.47 -33.81 -9.80
CA LEU A 1130 -35.26 -34.15 -10.56
C LEU A 1130 -33.98 -33.76 -9.82
N LEU A 1131 -33.94 -32.56 -9.24
CA LEU A 1131 -32.80 -32.10 -8.41
C LEU A 1131 -32.63 -32.95 -7.14
N ALA A 1132 -33.71 -33.31 -6.45
CA ALA A 1132 -33.65 -34.16 -5.26
C ALA A 1132 -33.11 -35.56 -5.56
N VAL A 1133 -33.46 -36.15 -6.71
CA VAL A 1133 -32.91 -37.44 -7.15
C VAL A 1133 -31.42 -37.32 -7.49
N GLU A 1134 -31.02 -36.26 -8.19
CA GLU A 1134 -29.63 -36.00 -8.58
C GLU A 1134 -28.69 -35.94 -7.36
N LEU A 1135 -29.14 -35.27 -6.29
CA LEU A 1135 -28.37 -35.10 -5.05
C LEU A 1135 -28.39 -36.33 -4.13
N LEU A 1136 -29.47 -37.13 -4.15
CA LEU A 1136 -29.58 -38.38 -3.38
C LEU A 1136 -29.05 -39.62 -4.12
N ALA A 1137 -28.48 -39.46 -5.32
CA ALA A 1137 -28.01 -40.58 -6.13
C ALA A 1137 -27.02 -41.52 -5.40
N PRO A 1138 -26.03 -41.03 -4.62
CA PRO A 1138 -25.10 -41.91 -3.88
C PRO A 1138 -25.78 -42.75 -2.80
N GLU A 1139 -26.71 -42.17 -2.04
CA GLU A 1139 -27.47 -42.87 -1.01
C GLU A 1139 -28.41 -43.92 -1.63
N LEU A 1140 -29.08 -43.57 -2.74
CA LEU A 1140 -30.00 -44.45 -3.45
C LEU A 1140 -29.28 -45.62 -4.15
N GLU A 1141 -28.06 -45.39 -4.62
CA GLU A 1141 -27.15 -46.43 -5.13
C GLU A 1141 -26.77 -47.41 -4.01
N ARG A 1142 -26.29 -46.89 -2.87
CA ARG A 1142 -25.93 -47.67 -1.67
C ARG A 1142 -27.11 -48.42 -1.02
N MET A 1143 -28.34 -48.16 -1.47
CA MET A 1143 -29.59 -48.78 -0.99
C MET A 1143 -30.24 -49.71 -2.01
N ASP A 1144 -29.61 -49.98 -3.16
CA ASP A 1144 -30.16 -50.73 -4.29
C ASP A 1144 -31.50 -50.16 -4.82
N LYS A 1145 -31.74 -48.85 -4.65
CA LYS A 1145 -33.00 -48.17 -5.04
C LYS A 1145 -32.87 -47.25 -6.25
N LEU A 1146 -31.67 -46.84 -6.64
CA LEU A 1146 -31.43 -45.88 -7.74
C LEU A 1146 -32.10 -46.32 -9.07
N ALA A 1147 -32.08 -47.61 -9.41
CA ALA A 1147 -32.74 -48.14 -10.62
C ALA A 1147 -34.25 -47.83 -10.67
N ASN A 1148 -34.97 -48.05 -9.57
CA ASN A 1148 -36.41 -47.75 -9.48
C ASN A 1148 -36.72 -46.26 -9.66
N VAL A 1149 -35.77 -45.38 -9.31
CA VAL A 1149 -35.92 -43.93 -9.43
C VAL A 1149 -35.58 -43.46 -10.84
N ILE A 1150 -34.60 -44.09 -11.52
CA ILE A 1150 -34.30 -43.85 -12.94
C ILE A 1150 -35.53 -44.10 -13.82
N GLU A 1151 -36.33 -45.14 -13.55
CA GLU A 1151 -37.61 -45.34 -14.25
C GLU A 1151 -38.54 -44.12 -14.15
N THR A 1152 -38.67 -43.52 -12.95
CA THR A 1152 -39.49 -42.31 -12.74
C THR A 1152 -38.90 -41.03 -13.36
N VAL A 1153 -37.60 -41.02 -13.68
CA VAL A 1153 -36.94 -39.96 -14.45
C VAL A 1153 -37.17 -40.16 -15.96
N LEU A 1154 -37.11 -41.40 -16.46
CA LEU A 1154 -37.42 -41.74 -17.86
C LEU A 1154 -38.85 -41.33 -18.25
N GLU A 1155 -39.82 -41.44 -17.33
CA GLU A 1155 -41.18 -40.91 -17.53
C GLU A 1155 -41.16 -39.41 -17.90
N GLN A 1156 -40.28 -38.60 -17.29
CA GLN A 1156 -40.21 -37.16 -17.52
C GLN A 1156 -39.66 -36.79 -18.91
N CYS A 1157 -38.85 -37.66 -19.53
CA CYS A 1157 -38.43 -37.50 -20.93
C CYS A 1157 -39.60 -37.57 -21.92
N THR A 1158 -40.77 -38.10 -21.52
CA THR A 1158 -42.01 -38.07 -22.32
C THR A 1158 -42.88 -36.83 -22.07
N SER A 1159 -42.45 -35.92 -21.18
CA SER A 1159 -43.23 -34.74 -20.78
C SER A 1159 -43.49 -33.80 -21.96
N LYS A 1160 -44.69 -33.21 -22.02
CA LYS A 1160 -45.06 -32.22 -23.05
C LYS A 1160 -44.20 -30.95 -22.99
N THR A 1161 -43.64 -30.61 -21.83
CA THR A 1161 -42.83 -29.39 -21.63
C THR A 1161 -41.36 -29.68 -21.91
N ALA A 1162 -40.75 -28.94 -22.85
CA ALA A 1162 -39.36 -29.11 -23.29
C ALA A 1162 -38.36 -29.04 -22.13
N ASN A 1163 -38.44 -28.02 -21.27
CA ASN A 1163 -37.53 -27.82 -20.14
C ASN A 1163 -37.51 -29.01 -19.16
N LEU A 1164 -38.60 -29.77 -19.04
CA LEU A 1164 -38.63 -31.01 -18.26
C LEU A 1164 -37.91 -32.16 -18.97
N ARG A 1165 -38.07 -32.31 -20.30
CA ARG A 1165 -37.32 -33.29 -21.09
C ARG A 1165 -35.82 -32.99 -21.02
N PHE A 1166 -35.43 -31.74 -21.25
CA PHE A 1166 -34.06 -31.24 -21.10
C PHE A 1166 -33.44 -31.55 -19.74
N ARG A 1167 -34.11 -31.17 -18.63
CA ARG A 1167 -33.59 -31.43 -17.28
C ARG A 1167 -33.52 -32.92 -16.97
N ALA A 1168 -34.52 -33.70 -17.39
CA ALA A 1168 -34.54 -35.15 -17.19
C ALA A 1168 -33.40 -35.87 -17.94
N LEU A 1169 -33.13 -35.50 -19.20
CA LEU A 1169 -32.00 -36.01 -19.97
C LEU A 1169 -30.66 -35.76 -19.25
N ARG A 1170 -30.41 -34.50 -18.85
CA ARG A 1170 -29.21 -34.15 -18.07
C ARG A 1170 -29.11 -34.91 -16.75
N THR A 1171 -30.23 -35.19 -16.10
CA THR A 1171 -30.28 -35.99 -14.87
C THR A 1171 -29.92 -37.45 -15.16
N LEU A 1172 -30.48 -38.07 -16.22
CA LEU A 1172 -30.14 -39.45 -16.62
C LEU A 1172 -28.65 -39.62 -16.95
N GLY A 1173 -28.04 -38.63 -17.62
CA GLY A 1173 -26.61 -38.60 -17.90
C GLY A 1173 -25.71 -38.57 -16.65
N LEU A 1174 -26.26 -38.23 -15.48
CA LEU A 1174 -25.57 -38.29 -14.19
C LEU A 1174 -25.93 -39.56 -13.39
N LEU A 1175 -27.17 -40.05 -13.47
CA LEU A 1175 -27.64 -41.20 -12.68
C LEU A 1175 -27.23 -42.54 -13.28
N VAL A 1176 -27.46 -42.75 -14.58
CA VAL A 1176 -27.33 -44.06 -15.23
C VAL A 1176 -25.89 -44.59 -15.23
N PRO A 1177 -24.84 -43.77 -15.48
CA PRO A 1177 -23.44 -44.21 -15.38
C PRO A 1177 -23.06 -44.78 -14.00
N ARG A 1178 -23.72 -44.35 -12.92
CA ARG A 1178 -23.42 -44.80 -11.55
C ARG A 1178 -23.79 -46.26 -11.30
N LEU A 1179 -24.85 -46.76 -11.96
CA LEU A 1179 -25.27 -48.16 -11.82
C LEU A 1179 -24.32 -49.14 -12.51
N ASN A 1180 -23.61 -48.69 -13.55
CA ASN A 1180 -22.76 -49.54 -14.40
C ASN A 1180 -23.49 -50.82 -14.91
N ASP A 1181 -24.80 -50.69 -15.18
CA ASP A 1181 -25.66 -51.77 -15.66
C ASP A 1181 -25.90 -51.60 -17.18
N PRO A 1182 -25.37 -52.50 -18.04
CA PRO A 1182 -25.55 -52.41 -19.48
C PRO A 1182 -27.01 -52.54 -19.94
N SER A 1183 -27.85 -53.27 -19.21
CA SER A 1183 -29.26 -53.46 -19.53
C SER A 1183 -30.05 -52.17 -19.30
N ILE A 1184 -29.85 -51.51 -18.15
CA ILE A 1184 -30.50 -50.23 -17.84
C ILE A 1184 -29.97 -49.12 -18.76
N THR A 1185 -28.68 -49.16 -19.11
CA THR A 1185 -28.06 -48.19 -20.02
C THR A 1185 -28.62 -48.30 -21.44
N GLU A 1186 -28.73 -49.51 -22.00
CA GLU A 1186 -29.32 -49.70 -23.34
C GLU A 1186 -30.84 -49.39 -23.34
N SER A 1187 -31.59 -49.78 -22.31
CA SER A 1187 -33.01 -49.39 -22.16
C SER A 1187 -33.22 -47.88 -22.01
N THR A 1188 -32.26 -47.16 -21.40
CA THR A 1188 -32.26 -45.69 -21.38
C THR A 1188 -32.01 -45.15 -22.80
N LEU A 1189 -31.05 -45.70 -23.52
CA LEU A 1189 -30.70 -45.26 -24.87
C LEU A 1189 -31.81 -45.47 -25.91
N GLU A 1190 -32.69 -46.47 -25.74
CA GLU A 1190 -33.91 -46.60 -26.57
C GLU A 1190 -34.82 -45.37 -26.47
N ILE A 1191 -34.82 -44.67 -25.33
CA ILE A 1191 -35.62 -43.46 -25.06
C ILE A 1191 -34.86 -42.17 -25.41
N VAL A 1192 -33.53 -42.15 -25.23
CA VAL A 1192 -32.69 -40.97 -25.52
C VAL A 1192 -32.42 -40.79 -27.02
N ARG A 1193 -32.05 -41.86 -27.76
CA ARG A 1193 -31.67 -41.79 -29.19
C ARG A 1193 -32.73 -41.16 -30.13
N PRO A 1194 -34.05 -41.30 -29.90
CA PRO A 1194 -35.06 -40.56 -30.65
C PRO A 1194 -35.09 -39.05 -30.34
N LEU A 1195 -34.78 -38.64 -29.10
CA LEU A 1195 -34.86 -37.24 -28.67
C LEU A 1195 -33.71 -36.38 -29.22
N ALA A 1196 -32.61 -36.96 -29.67
CA ALA A 1196 -31.52 -36.25 -30.36
C ALA A 1196 -31.87 -35.82 -31.80
N ARG A 1197 -32.97 -36.30 -32.39
CA ARG A 1197 -33.26 -36.17 -33.84
C ARG A 1197 -34.35 -35.15 -34.15
N ALA A 1198 -34.14 -34.36 -35.20
CA ALA A 1198 -35.06 -33.30 -35.64
C ALA A 1198 -36.41 -33.80 -36.17
N GLU A 1199 -36.52 -35.08 -36.56
CA GLU A 1199 -37.77 -35.70 -36.99
C GLU A 1199 -38.69 -36.10 -35.82
N THR A 1200 -38.15 -36.20 -34.61
CA THR A 1200 -38.85 -36.73 -33.41
C THR A 1200 -38.85 -35.78 -32.21
N GLU A 1201 -37.90 -34.85 -32.13
CA GLU A 1201 -37.91 -33.72 -31.19
C GLU A 1201 -37.81 -32.40 -31.96
N ALA A 1202 -38.73 -31.48 -31.68
CA ALA A 1202 -38.80 -30.17 -32.32
C ALA A 1202 -37.90 -29.13 -31.62
N ASP A 1203 -37.71 -29.27 -30.32
CA ASP A 1203 -36.97 -28.34 -29.47
C ASP A 1203 -35.43 -28.50 -29.63
N PRO A 1204 -34.65 -27.43 -29.85
CA PRO A 1204 -33.21 -27.52 -30.05
C PRO A 1204 -32.44 -27.94 -28.79
N ASP A 1205 -32.79 -27.39 -27.64
CA ASP A 1205 -32.07 -27.59 -26.38
C ASP A 1205 -32.26 -29.02 -25.90
N VAL A 1206 -33.47 -29.57 -26.07
CA VAL A 1206 -33.76 -30.99 -25.78
C VAL A 1206 -32.96 -31.92 -26.70
N ARG A 1207 -32.77 -31.58 -27.99
CA ARG A 1207 -31.92 -32.37 -28.91
C ARG A 1207 -30.46 -32.36 -28.49
N GLU A 1208 -29.90 -31.19 -28.17
CA GLU A 1208 -28.51 -31.07 -27.74
C GLU A 1208 -28.25 -31.82 -26.43
N ALA A 1209 -29.16 -31.67 -25.44
CA ALA A 1209 -29.09 -32.44 -24.20
C ALA A 1209 -29.23 -33.95 -24.44
N ALA A 1210 -30.04 -34.38 -25.41
CA ALA A 1210 -30.19 -35.79 -25.77
C ALA A 1210 -28.94 -36.35 -26.45
N ASP A 1211 -28.31 -35.62 -27.36
CA ASP A 1211 -27.08 -36.02 -28.06
C ASP A 1211 -25.88 -36.11 -27.10
N ALA A 1212 -25.73 -35.13 -26.20
CA ALA A 1212 -24.75 -35.17 -25.13
C ALA A 1212 -24.98 -36.33 -24.14
N THR A 1213 -26.25 -36.56 -23.75
CA THR A 1213 -26.61 -37.70 -22.88
C THR A 1213 -26.37 -39.04 -23.58
N GLN A 1214 -26.75 -39.17 -24.85
CA GLN A 1214 -26.48 -40.36 -25.66
C GLN A 1214 -24.98 -40.66 -25.70
N THR A 1215 -24.16 -39.65 -25.99
CA THR A 1215 -22.69 -39.78 -26.07
C THR A 1215 -22.09 -40.27 -24.75
N LEU A 1216 -22.56 -39.76 -23.61
CA LEU A 1216 -22.12 -40.22 -22.28
C LEU A 1216 -22.51 -41.67 -22.01
N LEU A 1217 -23.74 -42.08 -22.34
CA LEU A 1217 -24.22 -43.44 -22.08
C LEU A 1217 -23.61 -44.48 -23.04
N GLU A 1218 -23.39 -44.10 -24.31
CA GLU A 1218 -22.68 -44.95 -25.26
C GLU A 1218 -21.19 -45.08 -24.90
N ALA A 1219 -20.58 -44.09 -24.23
CA ALA A 1219 -19.24 -44.20 -23.66
C ALA A 1219 -19.15 -45.10 -22.40
N VAL A 1220 -20.27 -45.43 -21.76
CA VAL A 1220 -20.34 -46.39 -20.63
C VAL A 1220 -20.55 -47.84 -21.10
N LEU A 1221 -21.03 -48.04 -22.34
CA LEU A 1221 -21.27 -49.35 -22.95
C LEU A 1221 -20.07 -49.94 -23.72
N ASN A 1222 -18.98 -49.17 -23.92
CA ASN A 1222 -17.81 -49.54 -24.72
C ASN A 1222 -16.56 -49.82 -23.85
#